data_AF-A0A389MTR4-F1
#
_entry.id   AF-A0A389MTR4-F1
#
_cell.length_a   1.000
_cell.length_b   1.000
_cell.length_c   1.000
_cell.angle_alpha   90.00
_cell.angle_beta   90.00
_cell.angle_gamma   90.00
#
_symmetry.space_group_name_H-M   'P 1'
#
loop_
_entity.id
_entity.type
_entity.pdbx_description
1 polymer ?
#
loop_
_entity_poly.entity_id
_entity_poly.type
_entity_poly.pdbx_seq_one_letter_code
_entity_poly.pdbx_strand_id
1 'polypeptide(L)'
;MTETDETFATRTGASSGKSGSAGVAPIAARKGRAPGKDASGTGLHPDAVAAIMAANHGDPFSILGPHQVGEGAWEVRAVLPDARAATLIVGDERIPFERRHPEGFFVARVASQGRPLYELELEGHDGVRRCRHDPYGFGSSIDQSDVAALREIGTNTVYRVLGAHQGTLDGIAGFRFAVWAPNARRVSVVGDFNDWDGRRHPMRLWQDGGIWELFIPGLKAGGHYKYELRGPDGSLVPLKADPVAFATQKPPETASVMYGLRDRSWRDAQWMATRGEKDPRHTPISIYEVHLGSWARVPEEGNRYLTYKELAARLIPYVKELGFTHIEMLPITEFPFDGSWGYQTVSMYAPTSRFGTPEDFSEFVDAAHEAGIGVMLDWVPGHFPLDAHGLGLFDGTHLYEHADPRQGFHQDWGTYIYNFGRTEVATFLAANARFWLEHYHLDGLRVDAVASMLYLDYSRRAGEWIPNQYGGNENLDAINFLRKTNEATYSHAPGTITVAEESTSWPGVSHPTYTGGLGFGFKWNMGWMHDTLQFISKEPIHRRYHHHDLTFGLLYAFSENFILPLSHDEVVHGKGSMLGKMPGDRWQKFANLRAYYGFMWGHPGKKLLFMGGEFGQEREWNHNHSLDWHHLDDPLHRGVKDVIRDLNRLYTSTPALYARDTEGAGFEWLVADDQDNSVIAWARKGTEPGQIAIVVSNFTPVPREGYRVGVPAAGWYREAFNSDAEAYGGSNVGNHGGLGTDPTPSHGQAQSLSLTLPPLGTMIFVLQG
;
A
#
# COMPACT_ATOMS: atom_id res chain seq x y z
N MET A 1 22.77 6.01 16.46
CA MET A 1 24.10 6.22 17.07
C MET A 1 25.14 5.75 16.08
N THR A 2 26.10 6.62 15.81
CA THR A 2 27.09 6.58 14.73
C THR A 2 28.40 5.95 15.16
N GLU A 3 29.01 5.13 14.30
CA GLU A 3 30.46 5.06 14.12
C GLU A 3 30.75 4.32 12.80
N THR A 4 31.07 5.08 11.75
CA THR A 4 31.59 4.55 10.48
C THR A 4 32.88 5.29 10.15
N ASP A 5 33.92 4.48 9.96
CA ASP A 5 35.32 4.85 9.88
C ASP A 5 35.65 5.46 8.50
N GLU A 6 36.07 6.73 8.50
CA GLU A 6 36.55 7.45 7.32
C GLU A 6 38.04 7.13 7.08
N THR A 7 38.33 6.27 6.12
CA THR A 7 39.64 6.31 5.45
C THR A 7 39.48 6.01 3.97
N PHE A 8 39.74 7.00 3.11
CA PHE A 8 40.62 6.93 1.94
C PHE A 8 40.33 8.10 0.99
N ALA A 9 40.92 9.26 1.31
CA ALA A 9 41.19 10.30 0.33
C ALA A 9 42.65 10.75 0.50
N THR A 10 43.48 10.49 -0.51
CA THR A 10 44.50 11.42 -1.04
C THR A 10 45.42 10.69 -2.02
N ARG A 11 45.43 11.15 -3.27
CA ARG A 11 46.66 11.54 -3.99
C ARG A 11 46.28 12.15 -5.34
N THR A 12 46.21 13.48 -5.33
CA THR A 12 46.34 14.33 -6.51
C THR A 12 47.80 14.38 -6.96
N GLY A 13 48.03 14.36 -8.28
CA GLY A 13 49.31 14.71 -8.89
C GLY A 13 49.10 15.10 -10.35
N ALA A 14 49.09 16.41 -10.62
CA ALA A 14 48.96 16.99 -11.94
C ALA A 14 50.29 16.92 -12.71
N SER A 15 50.23 16.70 -14.04
CA SER A 15 51.17 17.35 -14.96
C SER A 15 50.58 17.46 -16.37
N SER A 16 50.81 18.64 -16.94
CA SER A 16 50.39 19.16 -18.24
C SER A 16 51.15 18.57 -19.43
N GLY A 17 50.51 18.51 -20.61
CA GLY A 17 51.22 18.75 -21.86
C GLY A 17 50.75 18.03 -23.12
N LYS A 18 50.30 18.85 -24.09
CA LYS A 18 50.41 18.72 -25.55
C LYS A 18 49.30 18.01 -26.34
N SER A 19 48.75 18.85 -27.21
CA SER A 19 47.99 18.62 -28.44
C SER A 19 48.62 17.60 -29.38
N GLY A 20 47.78 16.71 -29.91
CA GLY A 20 48.06 15.90 -31.09
C GLY A 20 46.75 15.38 -31.68
N SER A 21 46.37 15.91 -32.85
CA SER A 21 45.28 15.37 -33.66
C SER A 21 45.71 14.02 -34.26
N ALA A 22 44.91 12.98 -34.09
CA ALA A 22 45.06 11.73 -34.82
C ALA A 22 43.68 11.24 -35.24
N GLY A 23 43.49 11.15 -36.56
CA GLY A 23 42.22 10.81 -37.20
C GLY A 23 41.74 9.40 -36.88
N VAL A 24 40.42 9.29 -36.74
CA VAL A 24 39.70 8.03 -36.66
C VAL A 24 39.65 7.41 -38.06
N ALA A 25 40.26 6.25 -38.24
CA ALA A 25 40.14 5.44 -39.45
C ALA A 25 38.78 4.72 -39.49
N PRO A 26 38.09 4.66 -40.64
CA PRO A 26 36.79 3.98 -40.74
C PRO A 26 36.96 2.45 -40.70
N ILE A 27 36.15 1.80 -39.86
CA ILE A 27 36.03 0.34 -39.78
C ILE A 27 35.45 -0.17 -41.11
N ALA A 28 36.23 -0.95 -41.84
CA ALA A 28 35.84 -1.56 -43.09
C ALA A 28 34.69 -2.55 -42.89
N ALA A 29 33.63 -2.38 -43.69
CA ALA A 29 32.51 -3.30 -43.80
C ALA A 29 32.99 -4.70 -44.22
N ARG A 30 32.81 -5.71 -43.37
CA ARG A 30 32.96 -7.11 -43.75
C ARG A 30 31.77 -7.51 -44.62
N LYS A 31 32.05 -7.73 -45.91
CA LYS A 31 31.13 -8.34 -46.88
C LYS A 31 30.61 -9.68 -46.36
N GLY A 32 29.29 -9.83 -46.36
CA GLY A 32 28.60 -11.06 -46.02
C GLY A 32 29.00 -12.20 -46.96
N ARG A 33 29.35 -13.34 -46.37
CA ARG A 33 29.47 -14.62 -47.05
C ARG A 33 28.14 -15.33 -46.86
N ALA A 34 27.43 -15.61 -47.94
CA ALA A 34 26.18 -16.36 -47.91
C ALA A 34 26.40 -17.73 -47.24
N PRO A 35 25.52 -18.18 -46.31
CA PRO A 35 25.61 -19.53 -45.78
C PRO A 35 25.19 -20.51 -46.88
N GLY A 36 26.11 -21.41 -47.22
CA GLY A 36 25.81 -22.57 -48.04
C GLY A 36 24.78 -23.45 -47.34
N LYS A 37 23.85 -23.99 -48.13
CA LYS A 37 22.93 -25.05 -47.71
C LYS A 37 23.72 -26.30 -47.34
N ASP A 38 23.96 -26.50 -46.05
CA ASP A 38 24.20 -27.83 -45.49
C ASP A 38 22.91 -28.31 -44.83
N ALA A 39 22.16 -29.11 -45.59
CA ALA A 39 21.14 -29.98 -45.05
C ALA A 39 21.83 -31.25 -44.55
N SER A 40 22.25 -31.30 -43.29
CA SER A 40 22.51 -32.56 -42.57
C SER A 40 22.59 -32.35 -41.05
N GLY A 41 21.65 -32.96 -40.31
CA GLY A 41 21.77 -33.25 -38.87
C GLY A 41 21.09 -32.29 -37.88
N THR A 42 19.81 -32.49 -37.61
CA THR A 42 19.10 -32.03 -36.38
C THR A 42 19.58 -32.83 -35.15
N GLY A 43 20.90 -32.83 -34.90
CA GLY A 43 21.52 -33.54 -33.79
C GLY A 43 21.63 -32.66 -32.54
N LEU A 44 21.42 -33.25 -31.38
CA LEU A 44 21.66 -32.64 -30.07
C LEU A 44 23.16 -32.30 -29.90
N HIS A 45 23.50 -31.02 -29.82
CA HIS A 45 24.90 -30.57 -29.71
C HIS A 45 25.45 -30.84 -28.29
N PRO A 46 26.66 -31.45 -28.13
CA PRO A 46 27.23 -31.75 -26.81
C PRO A 46 27.32 -30.54 -25.87
N ASP A 47 27.69 -29.37 -26.38
CA ASP A 47 27.79 -28.16 -25.57
C ASP A 47 26.44 -27.69 -24.99
N ALA A 48 25.33 -27.93 -25.71
CA ALA A 48 24.00 -27.58 -25.22
C ALA A 48 23.58 -28.51 -24.07
N VAL A 49 23.94 -29.80 -24.17
CA VAL A 49 23.75 -30.76 -23.07
C VAL A 49 24.60 -30.36 -21.87
N ALA A 50 25.88 -30.03 -22.07
CA ALA A 50 26.76 -29.59 -21.00
C ALA A 50 26.22 -28.32 -20.29
N ALA A 51 25.71 -27.35 -21.06
CA ALA A 51 25.12 -26.12 -20.52
C ALA A 51 23.84 -26.39 -19.72
N ILE A 52 22.99 -27.32 -20.16
CA ILE A 52 21.80 -27.76 -19.40
C ILE A 52 22.22 -28.45 -18.10
N MET A 53 23.18 -29.39 -18.16
CA MET A 53 23.66 -30.10 -16.97
C MET A 53 24.34 -29.17 -15.96
N ALA A 54 25.04 -28.15 -16.44
CA ALA A 54 25.62 -27.10 -15.60
C ALA A 54 24.62 -26.05 -15.11
N ALA A 55 23.33 -26.19 -15.46
CA ALA A 55 22.27 -25.21 -15.19
C ALA A 55 22.65 -23.78 -15.61
N ASN A 56 23.18 -23.67 -16.82
CA ASN A 56 23.62 -22.44 -17.47
C ASN A 56 22.93 -22.19 -18.83
N HIS A 57 21.96 -23.02 -19.21
CA HIS A 57 21.21 -22.87 -20.46
C HIS A 57 20.01 -21.93 -20.28
N GLY A 58 19.87 -20.94 -21.17
CA GLY A 58 18.80 -19.93 -21.11
C GLY A 58 17.48 -20.31 -21.78
N ASP A 59 17.46 -21.38 -22.57
CA ASP A 59 16.24 -21.90 -23.21
C ASP A 59 16.12 -23.43 -23.00
N PRO A 60 15.66 -23.89 -21.83
CA PRO A 60 15.57 -25.32 -21.55
C PRO A 60 14.61 -26.06 -22.48
N PHE A 61 13.58 -25.41 -23.04
CA PHE A 61 12.60 -26.06 -23.93
C PHE A 61 13.16 -26.36 -25.32
N SER A 62 14.23 -25.68 -25.75
CA SER A 62 14.97 -26.07 -26.96
C SER A 62 15.70 -27.42 -26.83
N ILE A 63 15.89 -27.92 -25.60
CA ILE A 63 16.64 -29.14 -25.31
C ILE A 63 15.78 -30.22 -24.64
N LEU A 64 14.95 -29.85 -23.67
CA LEU A 64 14.15 -30.77 -22.84
C LEU A 64 12.75 -30.96 -23.42
N GLY A 65 12.06 -32.01 -22.98
CA GLY A 65 10.72 -32.36 -23.43
C GLY A 65 10.71 -33.07 -24.79
N PRO A 66 9.58 -33.06 -25.51
CA PRO A 66 9.42 -33.76 -26.79
C PRO A 66 9.89 -32.91 -27.98
N HIS A 67 10.79 -33.47 -28.80
CA HIS A 67 11.35 -32.85 -30.01
C HIS A 67 11.07 -33.71 -31.22
N GLN A 68 10.50 -33.12 -32.28
CA GLN A 68 10.34 -33.84 -33.55
C GLN A 68 11.70 -33.87 -34.27
N VAL A 69 12.25 -35.08 -34.47
CA VAL A 69 13.57 -35.29 -35.12
C VAL A 69 13.45 -35.84 -36.54
N GLY A 70 12.24 -36.23 -36.94
CA GLY A 70 11.87 -36.64 -38.29
C GLY A 70 10.36 -36.72 -38.42
N GLU A 71 9.86 -36.97 -39.64
CA GLU A 71 8.43 -37.18 -39.85
C GLU A 71 7.95 -38.39 -39.04
N GLY A 72 6.96 -38.18 -38.15
CA GLY A 72 6.46 -39.21 -37.25
C GLY A 72 7.43 -39.68 -36.15
N ALA A 73 8.63 -39.11 -36.02
CA ALA A 73 9.66 -39.54 -35.09
C ALA A 73 10.01 -38.45 -34.06
N TRP A 74 9.89 -38.79 -32.78
CA TRP A 74 10.09 -37.89 -31.66
C TRP A 74 11.17 -38.38 -30.70
N GLU A 75 11.92 -37.45 -30.15
CA GLU A 75 12.82 -37.66 -29.00
C GLU A 75 12.24 -36.96 -27.77
N VAL A 76 12.03 -37.69 -26.68
CA VAL A 76 11.77 -37.11 -25.36
C VAL A 76 13.09 -37.05 -24.61
N ARG A 77 13.42 -35.86 -24.09
CA ARG A 77 14.72 -35.55 -23.47
C ARG A 77 14.49 -35.00 -22.07
N ALA A 78 15.15 -35.57 -21.06
CA ALA A 78 14.92 -35.20 -19.66
C ALA A 78 16.21 -35.21 -18.83
N VAL A 79 16.29 -34.30 -17.86
CA VAL A 79 17.34 -34.25 -16.83
C VAL A 79 16.78 -34.83 -15.54
N LEU A 80 17.30 -35.99 -15.13
CA LEU A 80 16.79 -36.82 -14.04
C LEU A 80 17.97 -37.27 -13.17
N PRO A 81 18.63 -36.36 -12.43
CA PRO A 81 19.89 -36.65 -11.74
C PRO A 81 19.76 -37.77 -10.69
N ASP A 82 18.61 -37.87 -10.03
CA ASP A 82 18.36 -38.86 -8.97
C ASP A 82 17.79 -40.19 -9.49
N ALA A 83 17.55 -40.29 -10.80
CA ALA A 83 17.03 -41.51 -11.41
C ALA A 83 18.18 -42.47 -11.73
N ARG A 84 18.09 -43.71 -11.23
CA ARG A 84 18.96 -44.82 -11.66
C ARG A 84 18.64 -45.17 -13.10
N ALA A 85 17.36 -45.35 -13.41
CA ALA A 85 16.83 -45.60 -14.74
C ALA A 85 15.50 -44.84 -14.93
N ALA A 86 15.11 -44.60 -16.17
CA ALA A 86 13.84 -43.97 -16.52
C ALA A 86 13.18 -44.72 -17.68
N THR A 87 11.85 -44.72 -17.71
CA THR A 87 11.03 -45.29 -18.78
C THR A 87 10.01 -44.25 -19.24
N LEU A 88 9.90 -44.05 -20.55
CA LEU A 88 8.86 -43.25 -21.18
C LEU A 88 7.61 -44.10 -21.34
N ILE A 89 6.47 -43.61 -20.86
CA ILE A 89 5.16 -44.28 -20.99
C ILE A 89 4.32 -43.47 -21.98
N VAL A 90 3.89 -44.09 -23.07
CA VAL A 90 3.03 -43.48 -24.11
C VAL A 90 1.87 -44.43 -24.39
N GLY A 91 0.68 -44.12 -23.87
CA GLY A 91 -0.43 -45.07 -23.84
C GLY A 91 -0.02 -46.34 -23.08
N ASP A 92 -0.12 -47.50 -23.72
CA ASP A 92 0.31 -48.79 -23.16
C ASP A 92 1.79 -49.12 -23.44
N GLU A 93 2.49 -48.31 -24.24
CA GLU A 93 3.88 -48.54 -24.62
C GLU A 93 4.84 -48.05 -23.52
N ARG A 94 5.85 -48.88 -23.22
CA ARG A 94 6.89 -48.60 -22.22
C ARG A 94 8.26 -48.65 -22.89
N ILE A 95 8.88 -47.49 -23.04
CA ILE A 95 10.13 -47.31 -23.79
C ILE A 95 11.26 -46.93 -22.82
N PRO A 96 12.31 -47.74 -22.64
CA PRO A 96 13.40 -47.39 -21.74
C PRO A 96 14.17 -46.18 -22.26
N PHE A 97 14.50 -45.23 -21.37
CA PHE A 97 15.39 -44.13 -21.71
C PHE A 97 16.85 -44.61 -21.82
N GLU A 98 17.57 -44.06 -22.78
CA GLU A 98 19.02 -44.17 -22.88
C GLU A 98 19.68 -43.03 -22.08
N ARG A 99 20.57 -43.38 -21.15
CA ARG A 99 21.39 -42.38 -20.44
C ARG A 99 22.50 -41.88 -21.37
N ARG A 100 22.44 -40.61 -21.74
CA ARG A 100 23.37 -39.94 -22.65
C ARG A 100 24.40 -39.04 -21.94
N HIS A 101 24.20 -38.75 -20.65
CA HIS A 101 25.19 -38.09 -19.80
C HIS A 101 25.25 -38.76 -18.41
N PRO A 102 26.43 -38.97 -17.80
CA PRO A 102 26.56 -39.67 -16.52
C PRO A 102 25.76 -39.02 -15.39
N GLU A 103 25.67 -37.68 -15.39
CA GLU A 103 24.94 -36.89 -14.38
C GLU A 103 23.40 -36.88 -14.59
N GLY A 104 22.87 -37.71 -15.48
CA GLY A 104 21.43 -37.96 -15.57
C GLY A 104 20.70 -37.24 -16.71
N PHE A 105 21.34 -37.02 -17.87
CA PHE A 105 20.63 -36.64 -19.09
C PHE A 105 20.17 -37.91 -19.84
N PHE A 106 18.88 -38.00 -20.12
CA PHE A 106 18.23 -39.17 -20.70
C PHE A 106 17.50 -38.83 -22.00
N VAL A 107 17.53 -39.74 -22.97
CA VAL A 107 16.80 -39.63 -24.25
C VAL A 107 16.02 -40.91 -24.54
N ALA A 108 14.74 -40.78 -24.88
CA ALA A 108 13.90 -41.86 -25.38
C ALA A 108 13.32 -41.48 -26.75
N ARG A 109 13.18 -42.46 -27.66
CA ARG A 109 12.63 -42.25 -29.01
C ARG A 109 11.27 -42.91 -29.11
N VAL A 110 10.29 -42.19 -29.65
CA VAL A 110 8.92 -42.68 -29.85
C VAL A 110 8.40 -42.27 -31.22
N ALA A 111 7.63 -43.16 -31.85
CA ALA A 111 6.91 -42.85 -33.08
C ALA A 111 5.52 -42.27 -32.74
N SER A 112 5.19 -41.10 -33.29
CA SER A 112 3.89 -40.45 -33.04
C SER A 112 3.52 -39.50 -34.19
N GLN A 113 2.25 -39.51 -34.61
CA GLN A 113 1.74 -38.62 -35.66
C GLN A 113 1.60 -37.15 -35.22
N GLY A 114 1.66 -36.86 -33.92
CA GLY A 114 1.68 -35.52 -33.34
C GLY A 114 2.56 -35.46 -32.09
N ARG A 115 2.57 -34.32 -31.39
CA ARG A 115 3.30 -34.18 -30.13
C ARG A 115 2.83 -35.28 -29.16
N PRO A 116 3.73 -36.16 -28.66
CA PRO A 116 3.32 -37.28 -27.82
C PRO A 116 2.82 -36.77 -26.47
N LEU A 117 1.74 -37.38 -25.97
CA LEU A 117 1.33 -37.30 -24.57
C LEU A 117 1.96 -38.47 -23.83
N TYR A 118 2.66 -38.20 -22.73
CA TYR A 118 3.48 -39.20 -22.06
C TYR A 118 3.62 -38.96 -20.56
N GLU A 119 4.07 -40.02 -19.89
CA GLU A 119 4.55 -39.98 -18.51
C GLU A 119 5.99 -40.50 -18.42
N LEU A 120 6.68 -40.10 -17.36
CA LEU A 120 8.00 -40.59 -16.99
C LEU A 120 7.87 -41.51 -15.78
N GLU A 121 8.26 -42.77 -15.90
CA GLU A 121 8.48 -43.66 -14.76
C GLU A 121 9.95 -43.65 -14.40
N LEU A 122 10.26 -43.24 -13.17
CA LEU A 122 11.61 -43.12 -12.64
C LEU A 122 11.87 -44.24 -11.65
N GLU A 123 12.97 -44.97 -11.82
CA GLU A 123 13.50 -45.89 -10.81
C GLU A 123 14.56 -45.16 -9.99
N GLY A 124 14.26 -44.92 -8.71
CA GLY A 124 15.20 -44.30 -7.77
C GLY A 124 16.36 -45.22 -7.37
N HIS A 125 17.39 -44.67 -6.75
CA HIS A 125 18.48 -45.46 -6.17
C HIS A 125 18.04 -46.35 -4.98
N ASP A 126 16.88 -46.04 -4.40
CA ASP A 126 16.17 -46.83 -3.39
C ASP A 126 15.42 -48.04 -4.00
N GLY A 127 15.39 -48.17 -5.33
CA GLY A 127 14.65 -49.20 -6.05
C GLY A 127 13.15 -48.92 -6.19
N VAL A 128 12.66 -47.78 -5.68
CA VAL A 128 11.25 -47.39 -5.78
C VAL A 128 10.99 -46.80 -7.16
N ARG A 129 9.90 -47.23 -7.80
CA ARG A 129 9.42 -46.67 -9.08
C ARG A 129 8.34 -45.63 -8.84
N ARG A 130 8.43 -44.49 -9.52
CA ARG A 130 7.49 -43.36 -9.39
C ARG A 130 7.15 -42.83 -10.78
N CYS A 131 5.86 -42.71 -11.09
CA CYS A 131 5.40 -42.03 -12.31
C CYS A 131 5.20 -40.54 -12.05
N ARG A 132 5.55 -39.72 -13.03
CA ARG A 132 5.23 -38.29 -13.05
C ARG A 132 5.10 -37.78 -14.48
N HIS A 133 4.38 -36.68 -14.66
CA HIS A 133 4.41 -35.91 -15.90
C HIS A 133 5.70 -35.10 -16.00
N ASP A 134 6.16 -34.85 -17.23
CA ASP A 134 7.31 -34.00 -17.51
C ASP A 134 6.89 -32.52 -17.59
N PRO A 135 7.44 -31.61 -16.76
CA PRO A 135 7.20 -30.16 -16.89
C PRO A 135 7.50 -29.61 -18.29
N TYR A 136 8.48 -30.18 -19.00
CA TYR A 136 8.87 -29.77 -20.37
C TYR A 136 7.99 -30.42 -21.45
N GLY A 137 7.05 -31.28 -21.05
CA GLY A 137 6.01 -31.84 -21.91
C GLY A 137 4.94 -30.83 -22.35
N PHE A 138 4.80 -29.72 -21.63
CA PHE A 138 3.70 -28.76 -21.81
C PHE A 138 4.04 -27.58 -22.74
N GLY A 139 3.01 -26.99 -23.34
CA GLY A 139 3.09 -25.71 -24.06
C GLY A 139 3.24 -24.50 -23.13
N SER A 140 3.13 -23.30 -23.68
CA SER A 140 2.95 -22.09 -22.86
C SER A 140 1.47 -21.89 -22.57
N SER A 141 1.16 -21.45 -21.35
CA SER A 141 -0.16 -20.91 -21.00
C SER A 141 -0.24 -19.38 -21.14
N ILE A 142 0.89 -18.71 -21.35
CA ILE A 142 0.98 -17.28 -21.66
C ILE A 142 0.95 -17.11 -23.18
N ASP A 143 0.25 -16.09 -23.67
CA ASP A 143 0.25 -15.70 -25.08
C ASP A 143 0.86 -14.32 -25.35
N GLN A 144 0.98 -13.95 -26.62
CA GLN A 144 1.58 -12.66 -27.01
C GLN A 144 0.74 -11.45 -26.54
N SER A 145 -0.58 -11.60 -26.42
CA SER A 145 -1.44 -10.51 -25.95
C SER A 145 -1.28 -10.25 -24.46
N ASP A 146 -1.07 -11.29 -23.65
CA ASP A 146 -0.72 -11.15 -22.23
C ASP A 146 0.56 -10.32 -22.07
N VAL A 147 1.59 -10.65 -22.85
CA VAL A 147 2.87 -9.95 -22.79
C VAL A 147 2.76 -8.49 -23.25
N ALA A 148 1.96 -8.23 -24.30
CA ALA A 148 1.70 -6.87 -24.74
C ALA A 148 0.96 -6.06 -23.66
N ALA A 149 -0.04 -6.66 -23.01
CA ALA A 149 -0.83 -6.02 -21.97
C ALA A 149 -0.01 -5.69 -20.71
N LEU A 150 1.05 -6.45 -20.40
CA LEU A 150 1.96 -6.14 -19.27
C LEU A 150 2.72 -4.81 -19.43
N ARG A 151 2.67 -4.17 -20.59
CA ARG A 151 3.24 -2.83 -20.84
C ARG A 151 2.21 -1.70 -20.75
N GLU A 152 0.97 -2.01 -20.41
CA GLU A 152 -0.10 -1.02 -20.27
C GLU A 152 -0.27 -0.63 -18.80
N ILE A 153 0.16 0.60 -18.44
CA ILE A 153 0.00 1.11 -17.08
C ILE A 153 -1.49 1.17 -16.75
N GLY A 154 -1.85 0.54 -15.62
CA GLY A 154 -3.24 0.44 -15.18
C GLY A 154 -3.93 -0.85 -15.59
N THR A 155 -3.27 -1.79 -16.28
CA THR A 155 -3.81 -3.14 -16.52
C THR A 155 -3.90 -4.00 -15.24
N ASN A 156 -4.75 -5.03 -15.24
CA ASN A 156 -4.75 -6.08 -14.22
C ASN A 156 -4.01 -7.36 -14.66
N THR A 157 -3.48 -7.38 -15.89
CA THR A 157 -2.77 -8.54 -16.45
C THR A 157 -1.58 -8.96 -15.57
N VAL A 158 -0.93 -8.02 -14.87
CA VAL A 158 0.20 -8.30 -13.97
C VAL A 158 -0.12 -9.44 -13.01
N TYR A 159 -1.17 -9.32 -12.20
CA TYR A 159 -1.51 -10.32 -11.20
C TYR A 159 -2.35 -11.48 -11.74
N ARG A 160 -2.76 -11.45 -13.01
CA ARG A 160 -3.39 -12.60 -13.69
C ARG A 160 -2.35 -13.51 -14.36
N VAL A 161 -1.25 -12.94 -14.82
CA VAL A 161 -0.22 -13.63 -15.63
C VAL A 161 1.05 -13.88 -14.83
N LEU A 162 1.55 -12.93 -14.04
CA LEU A 162 2.71 -13.16 -13.19
C LEU A 162 2.32 -13.82 -11.87
N GLY A 163 3.31 -14.37 -11.18
CA GLY A 163 3.13 -15.10 -9.94
C GLY A 163 2.96 -16.62 -10.14
N ALA A 164 2.61 -17.33 -9.06
CA ALA A 164 2.24 -18.73 -9.10
C ALA A 164 0.72 -18.89 -9.19
N HIS A 165 0.22 -19.55 -10.23
CA HIS A 165 -1.20 -19.77 -10.48
C HIS A 165 -1.51 -21.25 -10.60
N GLN A 166 -2.50 -21.71 -9.82
CA GLN A 166 -3.02 -23.05 -9.97
C GLN A 166 -3.80 -23.15 -11.28
N GLY A 167 -3.59 -24.22 -12.05
CA GLY A 167 -4.23 -24.38 -13.35
C GLY A 167 -4.21 -25.81 -13.85
N THR A 168 -4.89 -26.03 -14.98
CA THR A 168 -4.89 -27.31 -15.70
C THR A 168 -4.42 -27.06 -17.13
N LEU A 169 -3.33 -27.71 -17.54
CA LEU A 169 -2.84 -27.70 -18.92
C LEU A 169 -2.91 -29.12 -19.46
N ASP A 170 -3.43 -29.30 -20.68
CA ASP A 170 -3.59 -30.60 -21.33
C ASP A 170 -4.30 -31.66 -20.44
N GLY A 171 -5.27 -31.22 -19.63
CA GLY A 171 -6.02 -32.08 -18.70
C GLY A 171 -5.30 -32.42 -17.39
N ILE A 172 -4.08 -31.92 -17.18
CA ILE A 172 -3.25 -32.21 -16.01
C ILE A 172 -3.19 -30.99 -15.10
N ALA A 173 -3.57 -31.18 -13.82
CA ALA A 173 -3.52 -30.13 -12.82
C ALA A 173 -2.09 -29.86 -12.34
N GLY A 174 -1.79 -28.61 -12.00
CA GLY A 174 -0.49 -28.18 -11.49
C GLY A 174 -0.43 -26.68 -11.23
N PHE A 175 0.77 -26.11 -11.24
CA PHE A 175 1.01 -24.68 -11.07
C PHE A 175 1.82 -24.11 -12.21
N ARG A 176 1.39 -22.97 -12.76
CA ARG A 176 2.18 -22.11 -13.63
C ARG A 176 2.89 -21.06 -12.78
N PHE A 177 4.19 -20.95 -12.94
CA PHE A 177 5.00 -19.88 -12.38
C PHE A 177 5.39 -18.92 -13.49
N ALA A 178 5.31 -17.62 -13.25
CA ALA A 178 5.76 -16.61 -14.19
C ALA A 178 6.37 -15.39 -13.48
N VAL A 179 7.53 -14.93 -13.95
CA VAL A 179 8.27 -13.82 -13.33
C VAL A 179 9.00 -12.96 -14.36
N TRP A 180 9.00 -11.65 -14.14
CA TRP A 180 9.72 -10.70 -14.98
C TRP A 180 11.18 -10.58 -14.54
N ALA A 181 12.11 -10.96 -15.42
CA ALA A 181 13.55 -10.92 -15.18
C ALA A 181 14.32 -10.84 -16.51
N PRO A 182 14.20 -9.72 -17.25
CA PRO A 182 14.63 -9.61 -18.64
C PRO A 182 16.14 -9.80 -18.85
N ASN A 183 16.97 -9.48 -17.85
CA ASN A 183 18.43 -9.56 -17.97
C ASN A 183 19.02 -10.85 -17.41
N ALA A 184 18.20 -11.69 -16.76
CA ALA A 184 18.65 -12.96 -16.24
C ALA A 184 19.07 -13.88 -17.40
N ARG A 185 20.15 -14.64 -17.20
CA ARG A 185 20.58 -15.67 -18.16
C ARG A 185 19.80 -16.97 -18.01
N ARG A 186 19.28 -17.21 -16.80
CA ARG A 186 18.47 -18.38 -16.44
C ARG A 186 17.66 -18.02 -15.20
N VAL A 187 16.40 -18.39 -15.21
CA VAL A 187 15.56 -18.44 -14.01
C VAL A 187 15.12 -19.89 -13.76
N SER A 188 15.04 -20.27 -12.50
CA SER A 188 14.53 -21.57 -12.06
C SER A 188 13.58 -21.37 -10.89
N VAL A 189 12.49 -22.14 -10.85
CA VAL A 189 11.62 -22.18 -9.68
C VAL A 189 12.13 -23.24 -8.71
N VAL A 190 12.32 -22.87 -7.45
CA VAL A 190 12.84 -23.73 -6.39
C VAL A 190 11.87 -23.77 -5.23
N GLY A 191 11.76 -24.91 -4.55
CA GLY A 191 10.83 -25.07 -3.44
C GLY A 191 10.86 -26.47 -2.85
N ASP A 192 9.91 -26.74 -1.96
CA ASP A 192 9.82 -28.03 -1.25
C ASP A 192 9.75 -29.24 -2.20
N PHE A 193 9.10 -29.04 -3.36
CA PHE A 193 8.87 -30.09 -4.36
C PHE A 193 10.14 -30.50 -5.14
N ASN A 194 11.24 -29.74 -5.00
CA ASN A 194 12.48 -30.01 -5.71
C ASN A 194 13.74 -29.87 -4.86
N ASP A 195 13.61 -29.96 -3.53
CA ASP A 195 14.71 -29.83 -2.56
C ASP A 195 15.49 -28.52 -2.70
N TRP A 196 14.81 -27.46 -3.14
CA TRP A 196 15.40 -26.14 -3.39
C TRP A 196 16.55 -26.14 -4.42
N ASP A 197 16.59 -27.11 -5.33
CA ASP A 197 17.64 -27.25 -6.35
C ASP A 197 17.23 -26.62 -7.70
N GLY A 198 17.80 -25.46 -8.01
CA GLY A 198 17.52 -24.73 -9.25
C GLY A 198 17.99 -25.40 -10.54
N ARG A 199 18.67 -26.55 -10.48
CA ARG A 199 19.00 -27.34 -11.68
C ARG A 199 17.80 -28.14 -12.19
N ARG A 200 16.80 -28.39 -11.34
CA ARG A 200 15.70 -29.33 -11.61
C ARG A 200 14.55 -28.71 -12.41
N HIS A 201 14.28 -27.42 -12.25
CA HIS A 201 13.15 -26.74 -12.88
C HIS A 201 13.51 -25.37 -13.50
N PRO A 202 14.49 -25.30 -14.43
CA PRO A 202 14.73 -24.09 -15.21
C PRO A 202 13.52 -23.71 -16.08
N MET A 203 13.25 -22.41 -16.18
CA MET A 203 12.06 -21.83 -16.81
C MET A 203 12.32 -21.44 -18.27
N ARG A 204 11.26 -21.29 -19.08
CA ARG A 204 11.31 -20.76 -20.46
C ARG A 204 11.29 -19.25 -20.44
N LEU A 205 12.14 -18.61 -21.25
CA LEU A 205 12.10 -17.16 -21.48
C LEU A 205 11.23 -16.80 -22.69
N TRP A 206 10.26 -15.93 -22.46
CA TRP A 206 9.59 -15.12 -23.47
C TRP A 206 10.45 -13.90 -23.79
N GLN A 207 11.20 -13.98 -24.89
CA GLN A 207 12.17 -12.97 -25.32
C GLN A 207 11.52 -11.60 -25.50
N ASP A 208 10.41 -11.58 -26.23
CA ASP A 208 9.53 -10.43 -26.26
C ASP A 208 8.87 -10.33 -24.88
N GLY A 209 9.32 -9.40 -24.04
CA GLY A 209 8.74 -9.13 -22.72
C GLY A 209 9.64 -9.43 -21.52
N GLY A 210 10.62 -10.32 -21.66
CA GLY A 210 11.54 -10.65 -20.56
C GLY A 210 10.90 -11.45 -19.43
N ILE A 211 9.88 -12.26 -19.75
CA ILE A 211 9.10 -13.02 -18.78
C ILE A 211 9.55 -14.48 -18.81
N TRP A 212 9.86 -15.03 -17.65
CA TRP A 212 10.19 -16.44 -17.48
C TRP A 212 8.95 -17.18 -17.01
N GLU A 213 8.64 -18.32 -17.60
CA GLU A 213 7.53 -19.17 -17.16
C GLU A 213 7.83 -20.68 -17.17
N LEU A 214 7.13 -21.41 -16.31
CA LEU A 214 7.12 -22.88 -16.29
C LEU A 214 5.84 -23.39 -15.66
N PHE A 215 5.23 -24.40 -16.29
CA PHE A 215 4.17 -25.19 -15.67
C PHE A 215 4.75 -26.45 -15.04
N ILE A 216 4.45 -26.69 -13.77
CA ILE A 216 4.85 -27.90 -13.06
C ILE A 216 3.60 -28.71 -12.70
N PRO A 217 3.44 -29.91 -13.29
CA PRO A 217 2.29 -30.77 -13.05
C PRO A 217 2.31 -31.40 -11.66
N GLY A 218 1.14 -31.67 -11.11
CA GLY A 218 0.96 -32.39 -9.85
C GLY A 218 1.24 -31.59 -8.57
N LEU A 219 1.71 -30.34 -8.68
CA LEU A 219 1.88 -29.47 -7.52
C LEU A 219 0.53 -29.10 -6.89
N LYS A 220 0.54 -28.98 -5.56
CA LYS A 220 -0.64 -28.64 -4.75
C LYS A 220 -0.41 -27.30 -4.05
N ALA A 221 -1.50 -26.62 -3.74
CA ALA A 221 -1.47 -25.39 -2.97
C ALA A 221 -0.86 -25.62 -1.57
N GLY A 222 -0.25 -24.59 -1.00
CA GLY A 222 0.33 -24.56 0.34
C GLY A 222 1.82 -24.87 0.43
N GLY A 223 2.44 -25.41 -0.63
CA GLY A 223 3.89 -25.60 -0.65
C GLY A 223 4.64 -24.28 -0.88
N HIS A 224 5.92 -24.25 -0.50
CA HIS A 224 6.74 -23.05 -0.55
C HIS A 224 7.59 -22.99 -1.81
N TYR A 225 7.82 -21.79 -2.33
CA TYR A 225 8.70 -21.58 -3.48
C TYR A 225 9.40 -20.22 -3.47
N LYS A 226 10.48 -20.15 -4.25
CA LYS A 226 11.24 -18.94 -4.62
C LYS A 226 11.75 -19.07 -6.05
N TYR A 227 12.35 -17.99 -6.55
CA TYR A 227 13.12 -18.01 -7.80
C TYR A 227 14.63 -18.01 -7.54
N GLU A 228 15.34 -18.88 -8.25
CA GLU A 228 16.80 -18.87 -8.36
C GLU A 228 17.17 -18.28 -9.73
N LEU A 229 17.91 -17.17 -9.74
CA LEU A 229 18.29 -16.50 -10.98
C LEU A 229 19.81 -16.50 -11.16
N ARG A 230 20.25 -16.57 -12.41
CA ARG A 230 21.61 -16.21 -12.81
C ARG A 230 21.59 -14.85 -13.48
N GLY A 231 22.36 -13.91 -12.94
CA GLY A 231 22.48 -12.56 -13.47
C GLY A 231 23.17 -12.52 -14.85
N PRO A 232 23.23 -11.34 -15.48
CA PRO A 232 23.84 -11.14 -16.79
C PRO A 232 25.35 -11.41 -16.81
N ASP A 233 26.03 -11.47 -15.66
CA ASP A 233 27.44 -11.86 -15.52
C ASP A 233 27.64 -13.37 -15.29
N GLY A 234 26.55 -14.13 -15.12
CA GLY A 234 26.54 -15.57 -14.82
C GLY A 234 26.58 -15.91 -13.33
N SER A 235 26.72 -14.93 -12.44
CA SER A 235 26.65 -15.11 -10.99
C SER A 235 25.24 -15.52 -10.56
N LEU A 236 25.15 -16.26 -9.45
CA LEU A 236 23.86 -16.53 -8.80
C LEU A 236 23.48 -15.33 -7.93
N VAL A 237 22.25 -14.85 -8.11
CA VAL A 237 21.67 -13.86 -7.20
C VAL A 237 21.10 -14.55 -5.95
N PRO A 238 20.92 -13.84 -4.82
CA PRO A 238 20.19 -14.39 -3.68
C PRO A 238 18.80 -14.88 -4.10
N LEU A 239 18.32 -15.97 -3.48
CA LEU A 239 16.98 -16.50 -3.76
C LEU A 239 15.92 -15.42 -3.55
N LYS A 240 15.10 -15.21 -4.58
CA LYS A 240 14.08 -14.16 -4.61
C LYS A 240 12.71 -14.71 -4.24
N ALA A 241 12.02 -14.01 -3.35
CA ALA A 241 10.58 -14.16 -3.19
C ALA A 241 9.88 -13.72 -4.49
N ASP A 242 8.69 -14.24 -4.74
CA ASP A 242 7.89 -13.84 -5.89
C ASP A 242 7.39 -12.39 -5.71
N PRO A 243 7.71 -11.46 -6.63
CA PRO A 243 7.19 -10.08 -6.59
C PRO A 243 5.66 -10.02 -6.59
N VAL A 244 5.01 -11.04 -7.15
CA VAL A 244 3.55 -11.19 -7.28
C VAL A 244 3.07 -12.42 -6.49
N ALA A 245 3.67 -12.67 -5.31
CA ALA A 245 3.17 -13.65 -4.37
C ALA A 245 1.78 -13.25 -3.86
N PHE A 246 0.82 -14.18 -3.82
CA PHE A 246 -0.50 -13.97 -3.22
C PHE A 246 -0.57 -14.40 -1.75
N ALA A 247 0.44 -15.14 -1.28
CA ALA A 247 0.60 -15.55 0.10
C ALA A 247 2.09 -15.80 0.37
N THR A 248 2.49 -15.67 1.64
CA THR A 248 3.87 -15.72 2.10
C THR A 248 3.97 -16.55 3.37
N GLN A 249 5.18 -17.04 3.66
CA GLN A 249 5.47 -17.59 4.98
C GLN A 249 5.47 -16.48 6.03
N LYS A 250 5.22 -16.86 7.28
CA LYS A 250 5.33 -15.96 8.43
C LYS A 250 6.78 -15.51 8.62
N PRO A 251 7.06 -14.19 8.71
CA PRO A 251 8.39 -13.71 9.04
C PRO A 251 8.94 -14.35 10.33
N PRO A 252 10.25 -14.64 10.40
CA PRO A 252 11.32 -14.20 9.50
C PRO A 252 11.51 -15.06 8.23
N GLU A 253 10.65 -16.05 8.00
CA GLU A 253 10.69 -16.84 6.77
C GLU A 253 10.30 -15.98 5.55
N THR A 254 10.84 -16.34 4.38
CA THR A 254 10.84 -15.44 3.20
C THR A 254 10.36 -16.12 1.91
N ALA A 255 9.89 -17.36 1.96
CA ALA A 255 9.36 -18.00 0.76
C ALA A 255 7.94 -17.53 0.47
N SER A 256 7.62 -17.47 -0.82
CA SER A 256 6.25 -17.35 -1.30
C SER A 256 5.53 -18.69 -1.15
N VAL A 257 4.21 -18.65 -0.99
CA VAL A 257 3.38 -19.85 -0.88
C VAL A 257 2.62 -20.05 -2.19
N MET A 258 2.61 -21.29 -2.69
CA MET A 258 1.79 -21.71 -3.83
C MET A 258 0.31 -21.59 -3.45
N TYR A 259 -0.27 -20.43 -3.69
CA TYR A 259 -1.64 -20.13 -3.31
C TYR A 259 -2.54 -19.94 -4.54
N GLY A 260 -2.06 -19.17 -5.52
CA GLY A 260 -2.81 -18.82 -6.73
C GLY A 260 -3.74 -17.63 -6.52
N LEU A 261 -4.05 -16.89 -7.59
CA LEU A 261 -5.17 -15.96 -7.56
C LEU A 261 -6.46 -16.78 -7.45
N ARG A 262 -7.26 -16.54 -6.41
CA ARG A 262 -8.48 -17.32 -6.13
C ARG A 262 -9.70 -16.43 -6.15
N ASP A 263 -10.69 -16.80 -6.95
CA ASP A 263 -12.01 -16.18 -6.84
C ASP A 263 -12.64 -16.58 -5.50
N ARG A 264 -13.18 -15.59 -4.79
CA ARG A 264 -13.88 -15.79 -3.53
C ARG A 264 -15.34 -15.41 -3.67
N SER A 265 -16.20 -16.12 -2.97
CA SER A 265 -17.61 -15.74 -2.82
C SER A 265 -17.73 -14.64 -1.76
N TRP A 266 -17.94 -13.41 -2.21
CA TRP A 266 -18.19 -12.25 -1.37
C TRP A 266 -19.65 -12.15 -0.93
N ARG A 267 -19.89 -11.53 0.23
CA ARG A 267 -21.24 -11.29 0.79
C ARG A 267 -21.67 -9.81 0.73
N ASP A 268 -20.78 -8.96 0.24
CA ASP A 268 -20.91 -7.51 0.22
C ASP A 268 -21.52 -6.93 -1.07
N ALA A 269 -22.20 -7.74 -1.88
CA ALA A 269 -22.70 -7.32 -3.20
C ALA A 269 -23.55 -6.03 -3.16
N GLN A 270 -24.33 -5.83 -2.09
CA GLN A 270 -25.10 -4.59 -1.89
C GLN A 270 -24.21 -3.38 -1.61
N TRP A 271 -23.14 -3.54 -0.83
CA TRP A 271 -22.16 -2.48 -0.58
C TRP A 271 -21.47 -2.09 -1.89
N MET A 272 -20.94 -3.09 -2.61
CA MET A 272 -20.23 -2.87 -3.87
C MET A 272 -21.10 -2.22 -4.94
N ALA A 273 -22.40 -2.54 -4.99
CA ALA A 273 -23.34 -1.92 -5.90
C ALA A 273 -23.63 -0.43 -5.57
N THR A 274 -23.53 -0.03 -4.30
CA THR A 274 -23.94 1.30 -3.81
C THR A 274 -22.78 2.24 -3.51
N ARG A 275 -21.56 1.72 -3.30
CA ARG A 275 -20.34 2.48 -2.99
C ARG A 275 -20.09 3.66 -3.92
N GLY A 276 -20.37 3.50 -5.22
CA GLY A 276 -20.15 4.51 -6.25
C GLY A 276 -21.32 5.47 -6.50
N GLU A 277 -22.44 5.37 -5.78
CA GLU A 277 -23.64 6.18 -6.06
C GLU A 277 -23.51 7.64 -5.61
N LYS A 278 -22.66 7.92 -4.62
CA LYS A 278 -22.50 9.24 -4.01
C LYS A 278 -21.07 9.73 -4.18
N ASP A 279 -20.93 11.03 -4.42
CA ASP A 279 -19.64 11.69 -4.40
C ASP A 279 -19.09 11.73 -2.95
N PRO A 280 -17.92 11.11 -2.68
CA PRO A 280 -17.33 11.07 -1.34
C PRO A 280 -17.14 12.47 -0.71
N ARG A 281 -16.96 13.52 -1.52
CA ARG A 281 -16.82 14.92 -1.04
C ARG A 281 -18.05 15.41 -0.29
N HIS A 282 -19.24 14.94 -0.69
CA HIS A 282 -20.53 15.32 -0.10
C HIS A 282 -21.07 14.31 0.92
N THR A 283 -20.27 13.29 1.30
CA THR A 283 -20.64 12.29 2.31
C THR A 283 -19.82 12.45 3.59
N PRO A 284 -20.29 11.94 4.74
CA PRO A 284 -19.50 11.96 5.97
C PRO A 284 -18.38 10.90 5.91
N ILE A 285 -17.12 11.35 6.01
CA ILE A 285 -15.95 10.48 6.13
C ILE A 285 -15.26 10.75 7.46
N SER A 286 -15.33 9.77 8.35
CA SER A 286 -14.64 9.74 9.63
C SER A 286 -13.90 8.40 9.75
N ILE A 287 -12.57 8.48 9.77
CA ILE A 287 -11.65 7.37 9.63
C ILE A 287 -11.04 7.03 10.99
N TYR A 288 -11.11 5.75 11.37
CA TYR A 288 -10.34 5.18 12.47
C TYR A 288 -9.08 4.55 11.90
N GLU A 289 -7.92 5.17 12.11
CA GLU A 289 -6.62 4.66 11.63
C GLU A 289 -6.09 3.62 12.62
N VAL A 290 -5.64 2.47 12.11
CA VAL A 290 -5.32 1.29 12.93
C VAL A 290 -4.06 0.58 12.42
N HIS A 291 -3.13 0.28 13.35
CA HIS A 291 -2.11 -0.74 13.13
C HIS A 291 -2.58 -2.09 13.70
N LEU A 292 -2.92 -3.03 12.82
CA LEU A 292 -3.58 -4.29 13.21
C LEU A 292 -2.78 -5.12 14.24
N GLY A 293 -1.45 -5.09 14.16
CA GLY A 293 -0.58 -5.86 15.07
C GLY A 293 -0.45 -5.30 16.50
N SER A 294 -0.95 -4.09 16.77
CA SER A 294 -0.81 -3.43 18.08
C SER A 294 -2.10 -2.82 18.61
N TRP A 295 -3.21 -2.88 17.87
CA TRP A 295 -4.52 -2.49 18.38
C TRP A 295 -4.87 -3.30 19.64
N ALA A 296 -4.85 -4.62 19.52
CA ALA A 296 -4.95 -5.55 20.65
C ALA A 296 -4.18 -6.84 20.35
N ARG A 297 -3.73 -7.50 21.41
CA ARG A 297 -3.04 -8.79 21.41
C ARG A 297 -3.78 -9.75 22.35
N VAL A 298 -3.34 -11.00 22.39
CA VAL A 298 -3.87 -12.02 23.31
C VAL A 298 -2.82 -12.30 24.41
N PRO A 299 -2.90 -11.66 25.58
CA PRO A 299 -1.92 -11.84 26.66
C PRO A 299 -1.80 -13.29 27.13
N GLU A 300 -2.91 -14.00 27.19
CA GLU A 300 -3.00 -15.39 27.63
C GLU A 300 -2.27 -16.36 26.68
N GLU A 301 -2.05 -15.93 25.43
CA GLU A 301 -1.36 -16.68 24.38
C GLU A 301 0.00 -16.03 24.04
N GLY A 302 0.69 -15.53 25.06
CA GLY A 302 2.06 -15.00 24.91
C GLY A 302 2.13 -13.69 24.14
N ASN A 303 1.12 -12.83 24.25
CA ASN A 303 1.00 -11.57 23.50
C ASN A 303 1.03 -11.75 21.98
N ARG A 304 0.47 -12.86 21.46
CA ARG A 304 0.33 -13.02 20.01
C ARG A 304 -0.57 -11.95 19.39
N TYR A 305 -0.39 -11.72 18.10
CA TYR A 305 -1.30 -10.92 17.29
C TYR A 305 -2.71 -11.52 17.27
N LEU A 306 -3.71 -10.65 17.18
CA LEU A 306 -5.03 -11.10 16.75
C LEU A 306 -4.99 -11.51 15.28
N THR A 307 -5.79 -12.53 14.97
CA THR A 307 -6.04 -12.93 13.59
C THR A 307 -7.02 -11.98 12.91
N TYR A 308 -7.08 -11.96 11.58
CA TYR A 308 -8.08 -11.19 10.83
C TYR A 308 -9.51 -11.54 11.26
N LYS A 309 -9.79 -12.81 11.56
CA LYS A 309 -11.08 -13.27 12.11
C LYS A 309 -11.40 -12.66 13.47
N GLU A 310 -10.43 -12.63 14.38
CA GLU A 310 -10.61 -12.03 15.70
C GLU A 310 -10.72 -10.50 15.63
N LEU A 311 -9.97 -9.87 14.72
CA LEU A 311 -10.12 -8.44 14.40
C LEU A 311 -11.52 -8.17 13.85
N ALA A 312 -12.04 -9.00 12.94
CA ALA A 312 -13.40 -8.85 12.43
C ALA A 312 -14.44 -8.92 13.56
N ALA A 313 -14.25 -9.83 14.52
CA ALA A 313 -15.16 -10.00 15.66
C ALA A 313 -15.05 -8.91 16.73
N ARG A 314 -13.92 -8.18 16.81
CA ARG A 314 -13.65 -7.21 17.90
C ARG A 314 -13.51 -5.77 17.42
N LEU A 315 -12.68 -5.52 16.41
CA LEU A 315 -12.40 -4.19 15.89
C LEU A 315 -13.62 -3.62 15.16
N ILE A 316 -14.28 -4.40 14.30
CA ILE A 316 -15.40 -3.89 13.49
C ILE A 316 -16.59 -3.47 14.37
N PRO A 317 -17.05 -4.27 15.37
CA PRO A 317 -18.07 -3.82 16.30
C PRO A 317 -17.67 -2.58 17.10
N TYR A 318 -16.39 -2.49 17.51
CA TYR A 318 -15.87 -1.33 18.25
C TYR A 318 -15.93 -0.04 17.39
N VAL A 319 -15.44 -0.11 16.16
CA VAL A 319 -15.50 1.00 15.18
C VAL A 319 -16.94 1.40 14.90
N LYS A 320 -17.83 0.42 14.73
CA LYS A 320 -19.26 0.66 14.50
C LYS A 320 -19.93 1.34 15.69
N GLU A 321 -19.64 0.88 16.91
CA GLU A 321 -20.17 1.46 18.15
C GLU A 321 -19.81 2.94 18.26
N LEU A 322 -18.55 3.28 17.93
CA LEU A 322 -18.05 4.66 17.91
C LEU A 322 -18.54 5.49 16.71
N GLY A 323 -19.23 4.88 15.75
CA GLY A 323 -19.84 5.59 14.62
C GLY A 323 -18.86 6.09 13.56
N PHE A 324 -17.63 5.58 13.53
CA PHE A 324 -16.74 5.82 12.40
C PHE A 324 -17.32 5.24 11.12
N THR A 325 -17.00 5.86 9.97
CA THR A 325 -17.49 5.39 8.67
C THR A 325 -16.47 4.54 7.94
N HIS A 326 -15.18 4.66 8.28
CA HIS A 326 -14.09 3.93 7.64
C HIS A 326 -13.05 3.45 8.66
N ILE A 327 -12.37 2.36 8.32
CA ILE A 327 -11.11 1.92 8.93
C ILE A 327 -10.00 2.19 7.91
N GLU A 328 -8.93 2.86 8.31
CA GLU A 328 -7.70 2.95 7.52
C GLU A 328 -6.63 2.11 8.20
N MET A 329 -6.16 1.08 7.51
CA MET A 329 -5.13 0.19 8.03
C MET A 329 -3.77 0.74 7.62
N LEU A 330 -2.84 0.84 8.59
CA LEU A 330 -1.41 0.89 8.27
C LEU A 330 -1.04 -0.31 7.38
N PRO A 331 0.08 -0.26 6.63
CA PRO A 331 0.31 -1.22 5.54
C PRO A 331 0.23 -2.68 6.02
N ILE A 332 -0.64 -3.45 5.37
CA ILE A 332 -0.79 -4.89 5.57
C ILE A 332 -0.18 -5.71 4.43
N THR A 333 0.37 -5.07 3.41
CA THR A 333 1.21 -5.72 2.39
C THR A 333 2.41 -6.39 3.06
N GLU A 334 2.76 -7.63 2.72
CA GLU A 334 3.80 -8.37 3.48
C GLU A 334 5.13 -7.61 3.58
N PHE A 335 5.65 -7.54 4.81
CA PHE A 335 6.85 -6.81 5.20
C PHE A 335 7.70 -7.65 6.18
N PRO A 336 9.05 -7.53 6.15
CA PRO A 336 9.93 -8.39 6.93
C PRO A 336 10.08 -7.95 8.39
N PHE A 337 9.89 -6.65 8.69
CA PHE A 337 10.23 -6.08 9.99
C PHE A 337 9.09 -5.28 10.65
N ASP A 338 8.67 -5.71 11.84
CA ASP A 338 7.56 -5.10 12.59
C ASP A 338 7.80 -3.63 12.95
N GLY A 339 9.06 -3.24 13.20
CA GLY A 339 9.42 -1.86 13.51
C GLY A 339 9.34 -0.88 12.32
N SER A 340 9.12 -1.38 11.11
CA SER A 340 8.76 -0.54 9.95
C SER A 340 7.28 -0.14 9.94
N TRP A 341 6.47 -0.74 10.82
CA TRP A 341 5.01 -0.60 10.89
C TRP A 341 4.25 -0.99 9.61
N GLY A 342 4.95 -1.64 8.68
CA GLY A 342 4.44 -2.03 7.37
C GLY A 342 5.02 -1.22 6.20
N TYR A 343 5.65 -0.08 6.44
CA TYR A 343 6.12 0.83 5.38
C TYR A 343 7.35 0.33 4.59
N GLN A 344 7.92 -0.82 4.94
CA GLN A 344 9.01 -1.45 4.17
C GLN A 344 8.55 -2.78 3.56
N THR A 345 7.72 -2.68 2.52
CA THR A 345 7.05 -3.83 1.88
C THR A 345 7.97 -4.64 0.97
N VAL A 346 7.76 -5.96 0.89
CA VAL A 346 8.52 -6.86 -0.02
C VAL A 346 7.64 -7.66 -0.97
N SER A 347 6.50 -8.20 -0.53
CA SER A 347 5.57 -8.94 -1.40
C SER A 347 4.29 -8.14 -1.60
N MET A 348 4.28 -7.31 -2.64
CA MET A 348 3.25 -6.30 -2.88
C MET A 348 1.82 -6.85 -2.97
N TYR A 349 1.67 -8.10 -3.41
CA TYR A 349 0.39 -8.74 -3.73
C TYR A 349 -0.13 -9.72 -2.65
N ALA A 350 0.46 -9.70 -1.46
CA ALA A 350 0.06 -10.57 -0.35
C ALA A 350 -0.31 -9.75 0.89
N PRO A 351 -1.48 -9.98 1.51
CA PRO A 351 -1.70 -9.55 2.88
C PRO A 351 -0.73 -10.29 3.80
N THR A 352 -0.25 -9.62 4.84
CA THR A 352 0.77 -10.17 5.74
C THR A 352 0.24 -11.42 6.43
N SER A 353 1.06 -12.45 6.40
CA SER A 353 0.76 -13.76 6.99
C SER A 353 0.70 -13.72 8.53
N ARG A 354 1.08 -12.59 9.16
CA ARG A 354 1.04 -12.37 10.63
C ARG A 354 -0.35 -12.61 11.22
N PHE A 355 -1.40 -12.20 10.51
CA PHE A 355 -2.77 -12.19 11.04
C PHE A 355 -3.66 -13.29 10.48
N GLY A 356 -3.18 -14.15 9.57
CA GLY A 356 -3.98 -15.24 9.01
C GLY A 356 -3.71 -15.46 7.54
N THR A 357 -4.67 -16.11 6.87
CA THR A 357 -4.60 -16.35 5.42
C THR A 357 -5.20 -15.17 4.64
N PRO A 358 -4.93 -15.10 3.32
CA PRO A 358 -5.65 -14.18 2.44
C PRO A 358 -7.18 -14.30 2.54
N GLU A 359 -7.73 -15.51 2.70
CA GLU A 359 -9.17 -15.70 2.90
C GLU A 359 -9.67 -15.08 4.21
N ASP A 360 -8.90 -15.20 5.30
CA ASP A 360 -9.26 -14.55 6.57
C ASP A 360 -9.29 -13.02 6.43
N PHE A 361 -8.41 -12.43 5.61
CA PHE A 361 -8.43 -11.00 5.33
C PHE A 361 -9.66 -10.61 4.49
N SER A 362 -10.01 -11.37 3.46
CA SER A 362 -11.24 -11.14 2.71
C SER A 362 -12.50 -11.24 3.61
N GLU A 363 -12.52 -12.16 4.58
CA GLU A 363 -13.60 -12.25 5.57
C GLU A 363 -13.68 -11.01 6.47
N PHE A 364 -12.54 -10.42 6.83
CA PHE A 364 -12.49 -9.14 7.56
C PHE A 364 -13.13 -8.00 6.76
N VAL A 365 -12.81 -7.89 5.47
CA VAL A 365 -13.40 -6.87 4.59
C VAL A 365 -14.92 -7.08 4.40
N ASP A 366 -15.35 -8.31 4.14
CA ASP A 366 -16.78 -8.67 4.09
C ASP A 366 -17.52 -8.21 5.36
N ALA A 367 -16.96 -8.52 6.53
CA ALA A 367 -17.57 -8.17 7.81
C ALA A 367 -17.66 -6.65 8.01
N ALA A 368 -16.70 -5.88 7.49
CA ALA A 368 -16.73 -4.43 7.56
C ALA A 368 -17.84 -3.86 6.66
N HIS A 369 -17.95 -4.37 5.43
CA HIS A 369 -19.02 -3.98 4.50
C HIS A 369 -20.41 -4.36 5.01
N GLU A 370 -20.57 -5.56 5.59
CA GLU A 370 -21.82 -5.98 6.25
C GLU A 370 -22.19 -5.04 7.43
N ALA A 371 -21.19 -4.50 8.13
CA ALA A 371 -21.38 -3.49 9.17
C ALA A 371 -21.56 -2.06 8.63
N GLY A 372 -21.46 -1.86 7.31
CA GLY A 372 -21.51 -0.54 6.65
C GLY A 372 -20.32 0.35 7.00
N ILE A 373 -19.13 -0.23 7.07
CA ILE A 373 -17.85 0.43 7.32
C ILE A 373 -16.95 0.22 6.09
N GLY A 374 -16.40 1.30 5.56
CA GLY A 374 -15.43 1.21 4.48
C GLY A 374 -14.03 0.82 4.97
N VAL A 375 -13.25 0.13 4.15
CA VAL A 375 -11.89 -0.31 4.48
C VAL A 375 -10.88 0.31 3.53
N MET A 376 -9.90 1.01 4.10
CA MET A 376 -8.80 1.65 3.38
C MET A 376 -7.47 1.04 3.78
N LEU A 377 -6.50 1.15 2.88
CA LEU A 377 -5.14 0.65 3.09
C LEU A 377 -4.11 1.74 2.81
N ASP A 378 -3.16 1.89 3.73
CA ASP A 378 -1.90 2.56 3.45
C ASP A 378 -1.10 1.76 2.43
N TRP A 379 -1.04 2.32 1.22
CA TRP A 379 -0.35 1.77 0.07
C TRP A 379 1.00 2.45 -0.10
N VAL A 380 2.05 1.65 -0.28
CA VAL A 380 3.46 2.11 -0.22
C VAL A 380 4.16 1.96 -1.58
N PRO A 381 3.88 2.83 -2.56
CA PRO A 381 4.52 2.80 -3.87
C PRO A 381 5.82 3.61 -3.96
N GLY A 382 6.22 4.30 -2.89
CA GLY A 382 7.34 5.24 -2.93
C GLY A 382 8.72 4.58 -2.94
N HIS A 383 8.86 3.48 -2.21
CA HIS A 383 10.15 2.86 -1.93
C HIS A 383 10.02 1.38 -1.51
N PHE A 384 11.14 0.66 -1.41
CA PHE A 384 11.20 -0.71 -0.92
C PHE A 384 12.57 -1.02 -0.27
N PRO A 385 12.65 -1.99 0.67
CA PRO A 385 13.86 -2.21 1.46
C PRO A 385 14.94 -3.00 0.72
N LEU A 386 16.13 -3.09 1.33
CA LEU A 386 17.33 -3.72 0.75
C LEU A 386 17.39 -5.25 0.96
N ASP A 387 16.34 -5.83 1.54
CA ASP A 387 16.25 -7.26 1.83
C ASP A 387 16.62 -8.11 0.60
N ALA A 388 17.59 -9.01 0.77
CA ALA A 388 18.15 -9.79 -0.33
C ALA A 388 17.10 -10.63 -1.08
N HIS A 389 16.07 -11.10 -0.37
CA HIS A 389 14.96 -11.86 -0.93
C HIS A 389 13.94 -11.00 -1.69
N GLY A 390 13.98 -9.67 -1.53
CA GLY A 390 13.06 -8.72 -2.15
C GLY A 390 13.51 -8.22 -3.52
N LEU A 391 13.03 -7.03 -3.91
CA LEU A 391 13.10 -6.53 -5.28
C LEU A 391 14.46 -5.95 -5.71
N GLY A 392 15.36 -5.66 -4.76
CA GLY A 392 16.65 -5.03 -5.07
C GLY A 392 17.54 -5.92 -5.92
N LEU A 393 18.16 -5.36 -6.97
CA LEU A 393 19.02 -6.08 -7.90
C LEU A 393 18.41 -7.39 -8.43
N PHE A 394 17.10 -7.40 -8.68
CA PHE A 394 16.28 -8.61 -8.80
C PHE A 394 16.86 -9.66 -9.76
N ASP A 395 17.24 -9.24 -10.97
CA ASP A 395 17.80 -10.10 -12.02
C ASP A 395 19.32 -9.93 -12.20
N GLY A 396 19.99 -9.39 -11.18
CA GLY A 396 21.41 -9.00 -11.22
C GLY A 396 21.65 -7.61 -11.80
N THR A 397 20.59 -6.86 -12.10
CA THR A 397 20.63 -5.45 -12.52
C THR A 397 19.68 -4.60 -11.69
N HIS A 398 19.80 -3.27 -11.78
CA HIS A 398 18.80 -2.34 -11.25
C HIS A 398 17.51 -2.43 -12.07
N LEU A 399 16.64 -3.36 -11.67
CA LEU A 399 15.43 -3.73 -12.39
C LEU A 399 14.24 -2.89 -11.93
N TYR A 400 13.91 -3.01 -10.65
CA TYR A 400 12.80 -2.30 -10.01
C TYR A 400 13.24 -0.92 -9.53
N GLU A 401 14.46 -0.80 -9.03
CA GLU A 401 15.08 0.46 -8.62
C GLU A 401 15.74 1.19 -9.79
N HIS A 402 15.87 2.51 -9.67
CA HIS A 402 16.64 3.29 -10.63
C HIS A 402 18.15 3.05 -10.45
N ALA A 403 18.89 2.88 -11.55
CA ALA A 403 20.31 2.53 -11.51
C ALA A 403 21.22 3.65 -10.96
N ASP A 404 20.85 4.91 -11.19
CA ASP A 404 21.53 6.04 -10.58
C ASP A 404 21.05 6.22 -9.13
N PRO A 405 21.91 6.05 -8.11
CA PRO A 405 21.51 6.13 -6.70
C PRO A 405 21.03 7.53 -6.28
N ARG A 406 21.34 8.58 -7.05
CA ARG A 406 20.81 9.94 -6.83
C ARG A 406 19.32 10.04 -7.12
N GLN A 407 18.76 9.07 -7.82
CA GLN A 407 17.33 8.96 -8.15
C GLN A 407 16.72 7.66 -7.58
N GLY A 408 17.52 6.62 -7.39
CA GLY A 408 17.08 5.28 -7.00
C GLY A 408 17.21 4.93 -5.52
N PHE A 409 17.60 5.86 -4.65
CA PHE A 409 17.88 5.57 -3.24
C PHE A 409 17.51 6.72 -2.29
N HIS A 410 16.78 6.42 -1.21
CA HIS A 410 16.56 7.33 -0.09
C HIS A 410 17.69 7.17 0.93
N GLN A 411 18.57 8.17 1.03
CA GLN A 411 19.78 8.11 1.86
C GLN A 411 19.46 7.98 3.35
N ASP A 412 18.52 8.78 3.86
CA ASP A 412 18.17 8.80 5.29
C ASP A 412 17.36 7.57 5.73
N TRP A 413 16.66 6.91 4.80
CA TRP A 413 15.83 5.74 5.10
C TRP A 413 16.55 4.42 4.83
N GLY A 414 17.61 4.44 4.00
CA GLY A 414 18.33 3.24 3.59
C GLY A 414 17.48 2.31 2.71
N THR A 415 16.67 2.86 1.80
CA THR A 415 15.75 2.09 0.94
C THR A 415 15.91 2.46 -0.53
N TYR A 416 15.58 1.52 -1.42
CA TYR A 416 15.52 1.76 -2.86
C TYR A 416 14.25 2.53 -3.24
N ILE A 417 14.34 3.29 -4.33
CA ILE A 417 13.22 4.00 -4.96
C ILE A 417 12.87 3.30 -6.26
N TYR A 418 11.59 3.03 -6.48
CA TYR A 418 11.10 2.44 -7.72
C TYR A 418 11.44 3.32 -8.93
N ASN A 419 11.85 2.69 -10.03
CA ASN A 419 12.09 3.34 -11.30
C ASN A 419 10.75 3.61 -12.02
N PHE A 420 10.06 4.67 -11.63
CA PHE A 420 8.75 5.03 -12.20
C PHE A 420 8.78 5.27 -13.71
N GLY A 421 9.94 5.63 -14.28
CA GLY A 421 10.11 5.84 -15.72
C GLY A 421 10.15 4.53 -16.52
N ARG A 422 10.31 3.39 -15.85
CA ARG A 422 10.27 2.08 -16.48
C ARG A 422 8.83 1.55 -16.52
N THR A 423 8.31 1.37 -17.72
CA THR A 423 6.90 0.99 -17.95
C THR A 423 6.48 -0.23 -17.15
N GLU A 424 7.26 -1.32 -17.13
CA GLU A 424 6.89 -2.53 -16.41
C GLU A 424 6.84 -2.32 -14.88
N VAL A 425 7.68 -1.43 -14.33
CA VAL A 425 7.66 -1.08 -12.90
C VAL A 425 6.43 -0.23 -12.57
N ALA A 426 6.13 0.78 -13.39
CA ALA A 426 4.93 1.59 -13.24
C ALA A 426 3.65 0.73 -13.38
N THR A 427 3.63 -0.21 -14.34
CA THR A 427 2.53 -1.16 -14.51
C THR A 427 2.41 -2.12 -13.33
N PHE A 428 3.52 -2.64 -12.80
CA PHE A 428 3.55 -3.48 -11.60
C PHE A 428 2.93 -2.78 -10.39
N LEU A 429 3.25 -1.51 -10.17
CA LEU A 429 2.70 -0.74 -9.06
C LEU A 429 1.23 -0.34 -9.29
N ALA A 430 0.87 0.14 -10.48
CA ALA A 430 -0.50 0.53 -10.78
C ALA A 430 -1.46 -0.68 -10.72
N ALA A 431 -1.02 -1.85 -11.18
CA ALA A 431 -1.77 -3.09 -11.05
C ALA A 431 -1.91 -3.52 -9.58
N ASN A 432 -0.95 -3.18 -8.71
CA ASN A 432 -1.04 -3.47 -7.28
C ASN A 432 -2.10 -2.62 -6.57
N ALA A 433 -2.19 -1.33 -6.90
CA ALA A 433 -3.29 -0.49 -6.43
C ALA A 433 -4.65 -1.08 -6.83
N ARG A 434 -4.80 -1.47 -8.10
CA ARG A 434 -6.02 -2.16 -8.59
C ARG A 434 -6.28 -3.48 -7.88
N PHE A 435 -5.24 -4.27 -7.60
CA PHE A 435 -5.37 -5.55 -6.91
C PHE A 435 -6.06 -5.39 -5.55
N TRP A 436 -5.63 -4.42 -4.72
CA TRP A 436 -6.28 -4.19 -3.43
C TRP A 436 -7.74 -3.75 -3.57
N LEU A 437 -8.04 -2.85 -4.51
CA LEU A 437 -9.38 -2.30 -4.71
C LEU A 437 -10.36 -3.29 -5.36
N GLU A 438 -9.89 -4.11 -6.31
CA GLU A 438 -10.73 -5.03 -7.08
C GLU A 438 -10.76 -6.45 -6.50
N HIS A 439 -9.61 -6.99 -6.08
CA HIS A 439 -9.54 -8.37 -5.60
C HIS A 439 -9.98 -8.48 -4.14
N TYR A 440 -9.59 -7.51 -3.30
CA TYR A 440 -9.95 -7.48 -1.88
C TYR A 440 -11.08 -6.50 -1.56
N HIS A 441 -11.71 -5.89 -2.57
CA HIS A 441 -12.86 -4.99 -2.44
C HIS A 441 -12.60 -3.73 -1.59
N LEU A 442 -11.34 -3.34 -1.35
CA LEU A 442 -11.06 -2.15 -0.52
C LEU A 442 -11.70 -0.88 -1.11
N ASP A 443 -12.07 0.06 -0.23
CA ASP A 443 -12.78 1.30 -0.57
C ASP A 443 -11.85 2.49 -0.77
N GLY A 444 -10.57 2.34 -0.43
CA GLY A 444 -9.60 3.38 -0.74
C GLY A 444 -8.16 3.03 -0.42
N LEU A 445 -7.27 3.86 -0.96
CA LEU A 445 -5.83 3.76 -0.73
C LEU A 445 -5.32 5.11 -0.24
N ARG A 446 -4.48 5.09 0.81
CA ARG A 446 -3.73 6.27 1.26
C ARG A 446 -2.26 6.08 0.91
N VAL A 447 -1.64 7.10 0.31
CA VAL A 447 -0.22 7.09 -0.05
C VAL A 447 0.54 8.01 0.90
N ASP A 448 1.46 7.41 1.64
CA ASP A 448 2.40 8.11 2.51
C ASP A 448 3.48 8.85 1.73
N ALA A 449 3.98 9.94 2.31
CA ALA A 449 5.17 10.66 1.91
C ALA A 449 5.24 10.91 0.40
N VAL A 450 4.15 11.40 -0.22
CA VAL A 450 4.09 11.63 -1.68
C VAL A 450 5.19 12.60 -2.14
N ALA A 451 5.61 13.52 -1.28
CA ALA A 451 6.76 14.40 -1.52
C ALA A 451 8.05 13.62 -1.81
N SER A 452 8.27 12.45 -1.19
CA SER A 452 9.43 11.59 -1.44
C SER A 452 9.49 11.09 -2.89
N MET A 453 8.34 11.00 -3.54
CA MET A 453 8.20 10.59 -4.94
C MET A 453 8.31 11.78 -5.89
N LEU A 454 7.67 12.91 -5.54
CA LEU A 454 7.53 14.08 -6.40
C LEU A 454 8.83 14.85 -6.62
N TYR A 455 9.79 14.75 -5.70
CA TYR A 455 11.00 15.58 -5.71
C TYR A 455 12.28 14.77 -5.88
N LEU A 456 13.05 15.10 -6.92
CA LEU A 456 14.37 14.52 -7.19
C LEU A 456 15.41 14.93 -6.14
N ASP A 457 15.17 16.00 -5.40
CA ASP A 457 16.02 16.50 -4.31
C ASP A 457 15.50 16.17 -2.90
N TYR A 458 14.45 15.35 -2.77
CA TYR A 458 13.90 14.96 -1.48
C TYR A 458 14.96 14.36 -0.56
N SER A 459 15.19 15.00 0.58
CA SER A 459 16.21 14.63 1.57
C SER A 459 17.63 14.48 0.98
N ARG A 460 18.00 15.33 0.03
CA ARG A 460 19.34 15.34 -0.61
C ARG A 460 19.98 16.72 -0.52
N ARG A 461 21.30 16.76 -0.36
CA ARG A 461 22.05 18.04 -0.36
C ARG A 461 22.27 18.53 -1.79
N ALA A 462 22.65 19.81 -1.90
CA ALA A 462 23.07 20.37 -3.19
C ALA A 462 24.26 19.56 -3.77
N GLY A 463 24.13 19.13 -5.03
CA GLY A 463 25.12 18.30 -5.71
C GLY A 463 24.91 16.78 -5.58
N GLU A 464 23.97 16.34 -4.73
CA GLU A 464 23.64 14.91 -4.53
C GLU A 464 22.41 14.45 -5.34
N TRP A 465 21.84 15.34 -6.18
CA TRP A 465 20.69 15.06 -7.05
C TRP A 465 20.90 15.63 -8.46
N ILE A 466 20.05 15.26 -9.41
CA ILE A 466 20.10 15.72 -10.81
C ILE A 466 18.72 16.30 -11.17
N PRO A 467 18.67 17.47 -11.83
CA PRO A 467 17.40 18.03 -12.29
C PRO A 467 16.77 17.22 -13.42
N ASN A 468 15.46 17.38 -13.58
CA ASN A 468 14.71 16.83 -14.71
C ASN A 468 15.14 17.50 -16.03
N GLN A 469 14.61 16.99 -17.14
CA GLN A 469 14.93 17.47 -18.49
C GLN A 469 14.60 18.97 -18.75
N TYR A 470 13.85 19.63 -17.86
CA TYR A 470 13.52 21.05 -17.93
C TYR A 470 14.29 21.90 -16.92
N GLY A 471 15.19 21.31 -16.13
CA GLY A 471 16.01 22.00 -15.13
C GLY A 471 15.39 22.13 -13.75
N GLY A 472 14.19 21.59 -13.51
CA GLY A 472 13.52 21.59 -12.22
C GLY A 472 13.82 20.35 -11.37
N ASN A 473 13.31 20.33 -10.14
CA ASN A 473 13.46 19.21 -9.19
C ASN A 473 12.27 18.25 -9.20
N GLU A 474 11.27 18.47 -10.05
CA GLU A 474 10.09 17.63 -10.15
C GLU A 474 10.43 16.28 -10.82
N ASN A 475 10.06 15.18 -10.18
CA ASN A 475 10.17 13.84 -10.73
C ASN A 475 9.00 13.57 -11.68
N LEU A 476 9.20 13.87 -12.96
CA LEU A 476 8.17 13.77 -14.00
C LEU A 476 7.62 12.35 -14.16
N ASP A 477 8.46 11.34 -13.95
CA ASP A 477 8.06 9.93 -14.05
C ASP A 477 7.14 9.53 -12.90
N ALA A 478 7.45 9.95 -11.67
CA ALA A 478 6.58 9.73 -10.52
C ALA A 478 5.23 10.46 -10.67
N ILE A 479 5.23 11.69 -11.19
CA ILE A 479 4.01 12.46 -11.47
C ILE A 479 3.13 11.73 -12.50
N ASN A 480 3.73 11.25 -13.59
CA ASN A 480 3.00 10.50 -14.61
C ASN A 480 2.46 9.18 -14.05
N PHE A 481 3.26 8.45 -13.27
CA PHE A 481 2.84 7.22 -12.59
C PHE A 481 1.64 7.45 -11.66
N LEU A 482 1.68 8.46 -10.80
CA LEU A 482 0.59 8.79 -9.87
C LEU A 482 -0.70 9.14 -10.62
N ARG A 483 -0.60 9.98 -11.66
CA ARG A 483 -1.75 10.35 -12.50
C ARG A 483 -2.37 9.13 -13.17
N LYS A 484 -1.55 8.27 -13.80
CA LYS A 484 -2.02 7.06 -14.47
C LYS A 484 -2.63 6.05 -13.51
N THR A 485 -2.07 5.94 -12.31
CA THR A 485 -2.60 5.06 -11.27
C THR A 485 -3.95 5.56 -10.76
N ASN A 486 -4.10 6.86 -10.48
CA ASN A 486 -5.38 7.44 -10.10
C ASN A 486 -6.41 7.28 -11.23
N GLU A 487 -6.07 7.59 -12.48
CA GLU A 487 -6.95 7.36 -13.64
C GLU A 487 -7.44 5.90 -13.72
N ALA A 488 -6.53 4.94 -13.56
CA ALA A 488 -6.87 3.51 -13.61
C ALA A 488 -7.76 3.07 -12.45
N THR A 489 -7.45 3.48 -11.22
CA THR A 489 -8.22 3.10 -10.02
C THR A 489 -9.65 3.65 -10.08
N TYR A 490 -9.86 4.93 -10.41
CA TYR A 490 -11.21 5.49 -10.54
C TYR A 490 -12.00 4.90 -11.72
N SER A 491 -11.31 4.49 -12.79
CA SER A 491 -11.95 3.87 -13.97
C SER A 491 -12.44 2.43 -13.68
N HIS A 492 -11.67 1.67 -12.91
CA HIS A 492 -11.93 0.24 -12.71
C HIS A 492 -12.54 -0.12 -11.36
N ALA A 493 -12.41 0.74 -10.34
CA ALA A 493 -13.01 0.58 -9.03
C ALA A 493 -13.85 1.83 -8.65
N PRO A 494 -14.99 2.06 -9.33
CA PRO A 494 -15.81 3.24 -9.08
C PRO A 494 -16.28 3.31 -7.61
N GLY A 495 -16.28 4.52 -7.07
CA GLY A 495 -16.66 4.80 -5.68
C GLY A 495 -15.54 4.64 -4.65
N THR A 496 -14.35 4.16 -5.03
CA THR A 496 -13.19 4.18 -4.14
C THR A 496 -12.62 5.59 -4.02
N ILE A 497 -11.85 5.84 -2.96
CA ILE A 497 -11.10 7.09 -2.79
C ILE A 497 -9.59 6.84 -2.75
N THR A 498 -8.81 7.78 -3.28
CA THR A 498 -7.36 7.83 -3.07
C THR A 498 -6.99 9.06 -2.25
N VAL A 499 -6.11 8.89 -1.27
CA VAL A 499 -5.70 9.93 -0.33
C VAL A 499 -4.19 10.11 -0.38
N ALA A 500 -3.72 11.35 -0.40
CA ALA A 500 -2.29 11.67 -0.36
C ALA A 500 -1.89 12.36 0.94
N GLU A 501 -0.78 11.95 1.53
CA GLU A 501 0.00 12.81 2.43
C GLU A 501 1.12 13.46 1.63
N GLU A 502 1.04 14.78 1.51
CA GLU A 502 1.98 15.60 0.74
C GLU A 502 2.24 16.88 1.55
N SER A 503 3.50 17.09 1.96
CA SER A 503 3.92 18.05 2.98
C SER A 503 4.70 19.26 2.49
N THR A 504 4.79 19.49 1.17
CA THR A 504 5.56 20.59 0.54
C THR A 504 4.71 21.63 -0.18
N SER A 505 3.38 21.55 -0.04
CA SER A 505 2.41 22.45 -0.68
C SER A 505 2.34 22.31 -2.21
N TRP A 506 2.54 21.10 -2.73
CA TRP A 506 2.30 20.81 -4.15
C TRP A 506 0.85 21.19 -4.52
N PRO A 507 0.62 21.93 -5.62
CA PRO A 507 -0.73 22.36 -6.01
C PRO A 507 -1.49 21.27 -6.77
N GLY A 508 -2.80 21.18 -6.54
CA GLY A 508 -3.70 20.31 -7.28
C GLY A 508 -3.50 18.83 -6.97
N VAL A 509 -3.06 18.48 -5.75
CA VAL A 509 -2.86 17.08 -5.34
C VAL A 509 -4.18 16.30 -5.46
N SER A 510 -5.26 16.89 -4.94
CA SER A 510 -6.60 16.28 -4.94
C SER A 510 -7.51 16.79 -6.08
N HIS A 511 -6.90 17.25 -7.17
CA HIS A 511 -7.61 17.73 -8.37
C HIS A 511 -7.54 16.70 -9.50
N PRO A 512 -8.52 16.68 -10.43
CA PRO A 512 -8.49 15.80 -11.58
C PRO A 512 -7.23 15.94 -12.44
N THR A 513 -6.78 14.83 -13.04
CA THR A 513 -5.56 14.83 -13.87
C THR A 513 -5.69 15.73 -15.11
N TYR A 514 -6.89 15.84 -15.68
CA TYR A 514 -7.16 16.68 -16.86
C TYR A 514 -7.11 18.20 -16.57
N THR A 515 -7.13 18.63 -15.30
CA THR A 515 -6.87 20.02 -14.92
C THR A 515 -5.43 20.25 -14.46
N GLY A 516 -4.55 19.25 -14.64
CA GLY A 516 -3.16 19.30 -14.19
C GLY A 516 -2.92 18.78 -12.77
N GLY A 517 -3.94 18.24 -12.10
CA GLY A 517 -3.77 17.66 -10.77
C GLY A 517 -3.07 16.30 -10.76
N LEU A 518 -2.82 15.74 -9.58
CA LEU A 518 -2.28 14.39 -9.41
C LEU A 518 -3.37 13.31 -9.46
N GLY A 519 -4.64 13.70 -9.35
CA GLY A 519 -5.79 12.81 -9.44
C GLY A 519 -6.21 12.17 -8.11
N PHE A 520 -5.63 12.56 -6.97
CA PHE A 520 -6.11 12.05 -5.68
C PHE A 520 -7.53 12.57 -5.39
N GLY A 521 -8.30 11.82 -4.61
CA GLY A 521 -9.61 12.26 -4.15
C GLY A 521 -9.50 13.24 -2.98
N PHE A 522 -8.55 12.99 -2.08
CA PHE A 522 -8.29 13.82 -0.91
C PHE A 522 -6.80 14.00 -0.60
N LYS A 523 -6.49 15.01 0.20
CA LYS A 523 -5.17 15.31 0.74
C LYS A 523 -5.23 15.44 2.26
N TRP A 524 -4.25 14.90 2.99
CA TRP A 524 -4.08 15.19 4.42
C TRP A 524 -3.67 16.66 4.63
N ASN A 525 -4.36 17.35 5.53
CA ASN A 525 -4.05 18.73 5.89
C ASN A 525 -2.96 18.80 6.98
N MET A 526 -1.71 18.60 6.58
CA MET A 526 -0.57 18.61 7.49
C MET A 526 -0.34 19.98 8.15
N GLY A 527 -0.67 21.08 7.45
CA GLY A 527 -0.60 22.43 8.00
C GLY A 527 -1.60 22.63 9.15
N TRP A 528 -2.87 22.28 8.94
CA TRP A 528 -3.88 22.31 10.01
C TRP A 528 -3.47 21.45 11.21
N MET A 529 -2.95 20.24 10.95
CA MET A 529 -2.51 19.33 12.01
C MET A 529 -1.40 19.99 12.85
N HIS A 530 -0.36 20.51 12.20
CA HIS A 530 0.76 21.14 12.88
C HIS A 530 0.35 22.37 13.69
N ASP A 531 -0.36 23.31 13.05
CA ASP A 531 -0.75 24.58 13.65
C ASP A 531 -1.65 24.35 14.87
N THR A 532 -2.68 23.50 14.72
CA THR A 532 -3.66 23.30 15.78
C THR A 532 -3.15 22.45 16.94
N LEU A 533 -2.26 21.47 16.67
CA LEU A 533 -1.54 20.76 17.73
C LEU A 533 -0.58 21.68 18.49
N GLN A 534 0.14 22.55 17.78
CA GLN A 534 0.99 23.56 18.40
C GLN A 534 0.17 24.46 19.32
N PHE A 535 -0.98 24.96 18.85
CA PHE A 535 -1.87 25.81 19.62
C PHE A 535 -2.37 25.14 20.89
N ILE A 536 -2.96 23.93 20.77
CA ILE A 536 -3.62 23.27 21.89
C ILE A 536 -2.61 22.82 22.96
N SER A 537 -1.35 22.56 22.55
CA SER A 537 -0.26 22.21 23.47
C SER A 537 0.26 23.41 24.30
N LYS A 538 -0.11 24.65 23.96
CA LYS A 538 0.26 25.83 24.76
C LYS A 538 -0.59 25.91 26.02
N GLU A 539 0.04 26.25 27.14
CA GLU A 539 -0.66 26.71 28.34
C GLU A 539 -1.73 27.76 28.00
N PRO A 540 -2.96 27.68 28.55
CA PRO A 540 -4.08 28.51 28.11
C PRO A 540 -3.81 30.02 28.10
N ILE A 541 -3.00 30.51 29.05
CA ILE A 541 -2.63 31.93 29.14
C ILE A 541 -1.80 32.44 27.94
N HIS A 542 -1.10 31.54 27.25
CA HIS A 542 -0.27 31.87 26.08
C HIS A 542 -1.03 31.76 24.76
N ARG A 543 -2.21 31.12 24.73
CA ARG A 543 -2.98 30.87 23.49
C ARG A 543 -3.36 32.14 22.74
N ARG A 544 -3.56 33.26 23.45
CA ARG A 544 -3.83 34.57 22.82
C ARG A 544 -2.76 35.01 21.81
N TYR A 545 -1.51 34.63 22.01
CA TYR A 545 -0.40 34.99 21.11
C TYR A 545 -0.32 34.07 19.88
N HIS A 546 -1.09 32.98 19.91
CA HIS A 546 -1.10 31.91 18.92
C HIS A 546 -2.48 31.75 18.27
N HIS A 547 -3.40 32.70 18.44
CA HIS A 547 -4.76 32.58 17.91
C HIS A 547 -4.79 32.37 16.38
N HIS A 548 -3.79 32.89 15.67
CA HIS A 548 -3.61 32.70 14.23
C HIS A 548 -3.38 31.23 13.83
N ASP A 549 -2.83 30.40 14.72
CA ASP A 549 -2.65 28.95 14.49
C ASP A 549 -4.01 28.24 14.27
N LEU A 550 -5.12 28.81 14.78
CA LEU A 550 -6.47 28.27 14.55
C LEU A 550 -7.15 28.79 13.29
N THR A 551 -6.74 29.97 12.78
CA THR A 551 -7.45 30.66 11.68
C THR A 551 -6.71 30.55 10.34
N PHE A 552 -5.40 30.35 10.36
CA PHE A 552 -4.55 30.33 9.17
C PHE A 552 -4.92 29.21 8.19
N GLY A 553 -5.18 28.00 8.69
CA GLY A 553 -5.57 26.85 7.87
C GLY A 553 -6.79 27.10 6.97
N LEU A 554 -7.71 27.96 7.41
CA LEU A 554 -8.93 28.28 6.67
C LEU A 554 -8.72 29.23 5.49
N LEU A 555 -7.55 29.87 5.36
CA LEU A 555 -7.19 30.63 4.17
C LEU A 555 -7.02 29.73 2.92
N TYR A 556 -6.63 28.48 3.14
CA TYR A 556 -6.42 27.50 2.07
C TYR A 556 -7.26 26.23 2.21
N ALA A 557 -8.11 26.09 3.23
CA ALA A 557 -8.91 24.87 3.49
C ALA A 557 -9.81 24.41 2.34
N PHE A 558 -10.02 25.24 1.31
CA PHE A 558 -10.82 24.92 0.13
C PHE A 558 -10.02 24.89 -1.18
N SER A 559 -8.67 24.92 -1.10
CA SER A 559 -7.79 24.74 -2.27
C SER A 559 -7.66 23.27 -2.66
N GLU A 560 -7.88 22.36 -1.73
CA GLU A 560 -7.82 20.91 -1.88
C GLU A 560 -9.00 20.27 -1.12
N ASN A 561 -9.30 19.02 -1.41
CA ASN A 561 -10.25 18.21 -0.65
C ASN A 561 -9.52 17.65 0.58
N PHE A 562 -9.58 18.36 1.71
CA PHE A 562 -8.79 17.98 2.89
C PHE A 562 -9.44 16.92 3.77
N ILE A 563 -8.61 15.98 4.25
CA ILE A 563 -8.81 15.22 5.49
C ILE A 563 -7.98 15.90 6.58
N LEU A 564 -8.53 16.02 7.79
CA LEU A 564 -7.85 16.52 8.98
C LEU A 564 -7.27 15.33 9.74
N PRO A 565 -5.94 15.10 9.70
CA PRO A 565 -5.35 13.91 10.31
C PRO A 565 -4.85 14.19 11.72
N LEU A 566 -5.17 13.29 12.64
CA LEU A 566 -4.43 13.08 13.88
C LEU A 566 -3.94 11.63 13.85
N SER A 567 -2.86 11.40 13.09
CA SER A 567 -2.38 10.07 12.73
C SER A 567 -1.40 9.47 13.73
N HIS A 568 -0.99 8.23 13.47
CA HIS A 568 0.00 7.48 14.24
C HIS A 568 1.34 8.22 14.42
N ASP A 569 1.79 8.96 13.40
CA ASP A 569 3.04 9.72 13.41
C ASP A 569 3.07 10.83 14.46
N GLU A 570 1.91 11.31 14.91
CA GLU A 570 1.82 12.41 15.87
C GLU A 570 1.86 11.95 17.33
N VAL A 571 1.86 10.64 17.58
CA VAL A 571 1.82 10.08 18.94
C VAL A 571 2.97 9.11 19.24
N VAL A 572 4.13 9.35 18.61
CA VAL A 572 5.36 8.55 18.71
C VAL A 572 6.61 9.44 18.81
N HIS A 573 7.77 8.82 18.97
CA HIS A 573 9.10 9.44 18.87
C HIS A 573 9.29 10.66 19.79
N GLY A 574 8.71 10.63 20.99
CA GLY A 574 8.84 11.72 21.96
C GLY A 574 7.87 12.88 21.75
N LYS A 575 6.97 12.80 20.76
CA LYS A 575 5.93 13.82 20.52
C LYS A 575 4.82 13.79 21.59
N GLY A 576 4.73 12.74 22.40
CA GLY A 576 3.68 12.50 23.38
C GLY A 576 2.37 12.01 22.77
N SER A 577 1.54 11.34 23.58
CA SER A 577 0.17 10.98 23.22
C SER A 577 -0.73 12.21 23.05
N MET A 578 -1.91 12.06 22.45
CA MET A 578 -2.87 13.15 22.33
C MET A 578 -3.24 13.78 23.68
N LEU A 579 -3.43 12.97 24.72
CA LEU A 579 -3.68 13.47 26.08
C LEU A 579 -2.42 14.08 26.70
N GLY A 580 -1.25 13.50 26.43
CA GLY A 580 0.05 13.95 26.92
C GLY A 580 0.42 15.36 26.43
N LYS A 581 -0.03 15.76 25.24
CA LYS A 581 0.13 17.10 24.67
C LYS A 581 -0.68 18.18 25.39
N MET A 582 -1.74 17.80 26.11
CA MET A 582 -2.63 18.77 26.72
C MET A 582 -2.02 19.37 28.01
N PRO A 583 -2.10 20.70 28.21
CA PRO A 583 -1.58 21.36 29.41
C PRO A 583 -2.55 21.27 30.60
N GLY A 584 -2.05 21.65 31.78
CA GLY A 584 -2.84 21.75 33.00
C GLY A 584 -2.91 20.47 33.84
N ASP A 585 -3.79 20.49 34.84
CA ASP A 585 -4.06 19.33 35.70
C ASP A 585 -4.82 18.21 34.96
N ARG A 586 -5.02 17.06 35.62
CA ARG A 586 -5.69 15.89 35.02
C ARG A 586 -7.03 16.27 34.36
N TRP A 587 -7.89 17.02 35.05
CA TRP A 587 -9.20 17.39 34.52
C TRP A 587 -9.05 18.32 33.30
N GLN A 588 -8.16 19.32 33.39
CA GLN A 588 -7.89 20.25 32.29
C GLN A 588 -7.31 19.56 31.06
N LYS A 589 -6.49 18.51 31.23
CA LYS A 589 -5.98 17.72 30.09
C LYS A 589 -7.10 17.04 29.33
N PHE A 590 -8.02 16.38 30.04
CA PHE A 590 -9.19 15.76 29.42
C PHE A 590 -10.14 16.81 28.81
N ALA A 591 -10.37 17.94 29.49
CA ALA A 591 -11.20 19.02 28.95
C ALA A 591 -10.63 19.59 27.64
N ASN A 592 -9.32 19.89 27.60
CA ASN A 592 -8.63 20.31 26.38
C ASN A 592 -8.77 19.28 25.25
N LEU A 593 -8.58 17.99 25.54
CA LEU A 593 -8.69 16.94 24.54
C LEU A 593 -10.12 16.86 23.95
N ARG A 594 -11.15 16.88 24.80
CA ARG A 594 -12.56 16.86 24.36
C ARG A 594 -12.92 18.11 23.55
N ALA A 595 -12.47 19.30 24.00
CA ALA A 595 -12.66 20.54 23.25
C ALA A 595 -11.98 20.48 21.88
N TYR A 596 -10.74 19.98 21.83
CA TYR A 596 -10.00 19.85 20.59
C TYR A 596 -10.68 18.91 19.59
N TYR A 597 -11.24 17.78 20.06
CA TYR A 597 -12.05 16.90 19.20
C TYR A 597 -13.37 17.55 18.75
N GLY A 598 -14.06 18.28 19.62
CA GLY A 598 -15.24 19.07 19.21
C GLY A 598 -14.90 20.11 18.14
N PHE A 599 -13.77 20.80 18.29
CA PHE A 599 -13.24 21.75 17.30
C PHE A 599 -12.96 21.06 15.96
N MET A 600 -12.23 19.93 15.98
CA MET A 600 -11.87 19.17 14.78
C MET A 600 -13.10 18.66 14.03
N TRP A 601 -14.11 18.13 14.72
CA TRP A 601 -15.34 17.64 14.09
C TRP A 601 -16.19 18.78 13.52
N GLY A 602 -16.17 19.95 14.15
CA GLY A 602 -16.84 21.15 13.66
C GLY A 602 -16.13 21.86 12.51
N HIS A 603 -14.81 21.67 12.36
CA HIS A 603 -13.98 22.29 11.32
C HIS A 603 -14.29 21.69 9.93
N PRO A 604 -14.20 22.45 8.81
CA PRO A 604 -14.28 21.89 7.46
C PRO A 604 -13.17 20.86 7.17
N GLY A 605 -13.53 19.78 6.47
CA GLY A 605 -12.63 18.69 6.07
C GLY A 605 -13.04 17.34 6.66
N LYS A 606 -12.66 16.24 6.02
CA LYS A 606 -12.94 14.87 6.53
C LYS A 606 -12.10 14.57 7.78
N LYS A 607 -12.42 13.52 8.54
CA LYS A 607 -11.81 13.25 9.85
C LYS A 607 -10.96 12.00 9.83
N LEU A 608 -9.79 12.03 10.46
CA LEU A 608 -8.98 10.85 10.74
C LEU A 608 -8.41 10.91 12.16
N LEU A 609 -8.60 9.84 12.93
CA LEU A 609 -8.07 9.70 14.28
C LEU A 609 -7.42 8.32 14.44
N PHE A 610 -6.17 8.32 14.91
CA PHE A 610 -5.45 7.09 15.21
C PHE A 610 -5.93 6.43 16.51
N MET A 611 -5.93 5.10 16.48
CA MET A 611 -6.24 4.26 17.62
C MET A 611 -5.46 4.64 18.90
N GLY A 612 -6.13 4.59 20.04
CA GLY A 612 -5.64 5.10 21.32
C GLY A 612 -6.00 6.57 21.58
N GLY A 613 -6.16 7.38 20.53
CA GLY A 613 -6.60 8.77 20.66
C GLY A 613 -8.04 8.90 21.15
N GLU A 614 -8.92 8.00 20.71
CA GLU A 614 -10.35 8.03 20.96
C GLU A 614 -10.74 7.86 22.43
N PHE A 615 -9.89 7.24 23.26
CA PHE A 615 -10.10 7.15 24.71
C PHE A 615 -9.03 7.91 25.50
N GLY A 616 -8.20 8.72 24.83
CA GLY A 616 -7.17 9.53 25.45
C GLY A 616 -6.07 8.70 26.12
N GLN A 617 -5.48 7.73 25.40
CA GLN A 617 -4.35 6.95 25.93
C GLN A 617 -3.25 7.87 26.48
N GLU A 618 -2.74 7.56 27.68
CA GLU A 618 -1.72 8.40 28.33
C GLU A 618 -0.34 8.26 27.67
N ARG A 619 0.05 7.05 27.25
CA ARG A 619 1.36 6.77 26.65
C ARG A 619 1.36 6.95 25.14
N GLU A 620 2.54 7.23 24.60
CA GLU A 620 2.79 7.13 23.15
C GLU A 620 2.44 5.74 22.63
N TRP A 621 2.10 5.68 21.35
CA TRP A 621 1.88 4.41 20.69
C TRP A 621 3.19 3.61 20.63
N ASN A 622 3.08 2.30 20.84
CA ASN A 622 4.18 1.36 20.73
C ASN A 622 3.71 0.11 20.00
N HIS A 623 4.23 -0.13 18.80
CA HIS A 623 3.88 -1.29 17.96
C HIS A 623 4.14 -2.65 18.64
N ASN A 624 4.98 -2.72 19.67
CA ASN A 624 5.28 -3.96 20.41
C ASN A 624 4.25 -4.35 21.47
N HIS A 625 3.30 -3.46 21.79
CA HIS A 625 2.30 -3.70 22.83
C HIS A 625 0.88 -3.50 22.29
N SER A 626 -0.12 -4.00 23.03
CA SER A 626 -1.50 -3.56 22.81
C SER A 626 -1.68 -2.13 23.27
N LEU A 627 -2.74 -1.48 22.79
CA LEU A 627 -3.24 -0.27 23.42
C LEU A 627 -3.58 -0.49 24.90
N ASP A 628 -3.54 0.59 25.67
CA ASP A 628 -3.79 0.58 27.12
C ASP A 628 -5.31 0.46 27.43
N TRP A 629 -5.92 -0.65 27.03
CA TRP A 629 -7.37 -0.90 27.16
C TRP A 629 -7.92 -0.76 28.59
N HIS A 630 -7.07 -0.99 29.59
CA HIS A 630 -7.41 -0.82 31.01
C HIS A 630 -7.74 0.64 31.39
N HIS A 631 -7.33 1.64 30.59
CA HIS A 631 -7.74 3.02 30.81
C HIS A 631 -9.26 3.21 30.76
N LEU A 632 -9.99 2.35 30.04
CA LEU A 632 -11.45 2.39 29.99
C LEU A 632 -12.13 2.03 31.33
N ASP A 633 -11.39 1.63 32.36
CA ASP A 633 -11.91 1.51 33.73
C ASP A 633 -12.08 2.87 34.43
N ASP A 634 -11.39 3.92 33.96
CA ASP A 634 -11.51 5.29 34.45
C ASP A 634 -12.62 6.06 33.68
N PRO A 635 -13.57 6.72 34.40
CA PRO A 635 -14.62 7.54 33.80
C PRO A 635 -14.15 8.62 32.83
N LEU A 636 -12.98 9.26 33.03
CA LEU A 636 -12.51 10.35 32.18
C LEU A 636 -12.10 9.83 30.78
N HIS A 637 -11.43 8.69 30.72
CA HIS A 637 -11.10 8.03 29.45
C HIS A 637 -12.35 7.54 28.72
N ARG A 638 -13.32 6.96 29.45
CA ARG A 638 -14.64 6.64 28.88
C ARG A 638 -15.36 7.88 28.36
N GLY A 639 -15.24 9.02 29.06
CA GLY A 639 -15.81 10.28 28.63
C GLY A 639 -15.26 10.79 27.30
N VAL A 640 -13.96 10.59 27.02
CA VAL A 640 -13.36 10.90 25.71
C VAL A 640 -13.90 9.95 24.63
N LYS A 641 -13.99 8.65 24.93
CA LYS A 641 -14.57 7.64 24.02
C LYS A 641 -16.01 7.99 23.66
N ASP A 642 -16.80 8.43 24.64
CA ASP A 642 -18.18 8.85 24.46
C ASP A 642 -18.28 10.14 23.63
N VAL A 643 -17.36 11.09 23.81
CA VAL A 643 -17.26 12.28 22.93
C VAL A 643 -17.07 11.87 21.48
N ILE A 644 -16.13 10.97 21.17
CA ILE A 644 -15.90 10.52 19.79
C ILE A 644 -17.14 9.84 19.22
N ARG A 645 -17.78 8.95 19.99
CA ARG A 645 -19.02 8.28 19.60
C ARG A 645 -20.10 9.27 19.21
N ASP A 646 -20.35 10.25 20.08
CA ASP A 646 -21.48 11.15 19.93
C ASP A 646 -21.18 12.26 18.90
N LEU A 647 -19.91 12.67 18.74
CA LEU A 647 -19.45 13.52 17.62
C LEU A 647 -19.61 12.83 16.27
N ASN A 648 -19.26 11.55 16.14
CA ASN A 648 -19.43 10.79 14.90
C ASN A 648 -20.92 10.64 14.53
N ARG A 649 -21.79 10.39 15.50
CA ARG A 649 -23.25 10.37 15.29
C ARG A 649 -23.77 11.74 14.87
N LEU A 650 -23.31 12.82 15.50
CA LEU A 650 -23.70 14.17 15.12
C LEU A 650 -23.23 14.51 13.70
N TYR A 651 -21.99 14.17 13.37
CA TYR A 651 -21.39 14.40 12.05
C TYR A 651 -22.19 13.69 10.96
N THR A 652 -22.45 12.39 11.13
CA THR A 652 -23.19 11.59 10.13
C THR A 652 -24.68 11.97 10.01
N SER A 653 -25.29 12.56 11.04
CA SER A 653 -26.71 12.96 11.03
C SER A 653 -26.97 14.42 10.67
N THR A 654 -25.92 15.24 10.55
CA THR A 654 -26.05 16.69 10.33
C THR A 654 -25.34 17.11 9.03
N PRO A 655 -26.06 17.25 7.90
CA PRO A 655 -25.49 17.61 6.60
C PRO A 655 -24.60 18.86 6.61
N ALA A 656 -24.92 19.85 7.45
CA ALA A 656 -24.11 21.05 7.59
C ALA A 656 -22.65 20.77 7.96
N LEU A 657 -22.38 19.66 8.67
CA LEU A 657 -21.04 19.32 9.13
C LEU A 657 -20.19 18.62 8.08
N TYR A 658 -20.77 18.04 7.02
CA TYR A 658 -19.99 17.25 6.04
C TYR A 658 -20.25 17.56 4.56
N ALA A 659 -21.45 17.99 4.19
CA ALA A 659 -21.89 17.99 2.79
C ALA A 659 -21.12 19.00 1.93
N ARG A 660 -20.57 20.04 2.56
CA ARG A 660 -19.79 21.11 1.93
C ARG A 660 -18.40 21.28 2.58
N ASP A 661 -17.81 20.18 3.08
CA ASP A 661 -16.48 20.21 3.71
C ASP A 661 -15.39 20.80 2.80
N THR A 662 -15.51 20.59 1.49
CA THR A 662 -14.54 20.99 0.47
C THR A 662 -14.99 22.23 -0.31
N GLU A 663 -15.97 22.98 0.20
CA GLU A 663 -16.53 24.15 -0.45
C GLU A 663 -16.53 25.35 0.49
N GLY A 664 -16.00 26.49 0.05
CA GLY A 664 -16.00 27.72 0.85
C GLY A 664 -17.40 28.18 1.26
N ALA A 665 -18.43 27.86 0.47
CA ALA A 665 -19.84 28.17 0.79
C ALA A 665 -20.38 27.39 2.01
N GLY A 666 -19.70 26.32 2.44
CA GLY A 666 -20.04 25.52 3.61
C GLY A 666 -19.59 26.13 4.94
N PHE A 667 -18.87 27.26 4.91
CA PHE A 667 -18.24 27.87 6.08
C PHE A 667 -18.44 29.38 6.13
N GLU A 668 -18.62 29.93 7.33
CA GLU A 668 -18.65 31.38 7.56
C GLU A 668 -18.10 31.71 8.96
N TRP A 669 -17.09 32.59 9.03
CA TRP A 669 -16.60 33.10 10.30
C TRP A 669 -17.66 33.93 11.02
N LEU A 670 -17.79 33.72 12.33
CA LEU A 670 -18.63 34.55 13.21
C LEU A 670 -17.75 35.30 14.22
N VAL A 671 -16.79 34.59 14.83
CA VAL A 671 -15.78 35.17 15.73
C VAL A 671 -14.44 34.56 15.35
N ALA A 672 -13.53 35.37 14.84
CA ALA A 672 -12.18 34.95 14.42
C ALA A 672 -11.06 35.79 15.08
N ASP A 673 -11.43 36.80 15.87
CA ASP A 673 -10.55 37.85 16.38
C ASP A 673 -10.58 37.99 17.92
N ASP A 674 -11.29 37.12 18.64
CA ASP A 674 -11.32 37.11 20.12
C ASP A 674 -10.14 36.31 20.72
N GLN A 675 -8.94 36.72 20.34
CA GLN A 675 -7.69 36.16 20.82
C GLN A 675 -7.50 36.32 22.33
N ASP A 676 -8.01 37.41 22.91
CA ASP A 676 -7.85 37.72 24.34
C ASP A 676 -8.59 36.73 25.24
N ASN A 677 -9.73 36.22 24.78
CA ASN A 677 -10.43 35.12 25.45
C ASN A 677 -10.09 33.74 24.86
N SER A 678 -9.35 33.69 23.75
CA SER A 678 -9.12 32.49 22.93
C SER A 678 -10.43 31.77 22.60
N VAL A 679 -11.43 32.56 22.20
CA VAL A 679 -12.73 32.09 21.73
C VAL A 679 -12.78 32.19 20.22
N ILE A 680 -13.31 31.16 19.58
CA ILE A 680 -13.48 31.11 18.13
C ILE A 680 -14.85 30.52 17.80
N ALA A 681 -15.52 31.09 16.79
CA ALA A 681 -16.85 30.65 16.38
C ALA A 681 -17.08 30.78 14.87
N TRP A 682 -17.79 29.81 14.30
CA TRP A 682 -18.15 29.81 12.89
C TRP A 682 -19.49 29.10 12.65
N ALA A 683 -20.10 29.39 11.50
CA ALA A 683 -21.21 28.63 10.97
C ALA A 683 -20.71 27.60 9.95
N ARG A 684 -21.33 26.42 10.00
CA ARG A 684 -21.27 25.38 8.98
C ARG A 684 -22.62 25.29 8.27
N LYS A 685 -22.61 25.15 6.95
CA LYS A 685 -23.81 25.19 6.10
C LYS A 685 -23.91 23.96 5.21
N GLY A 686 -25.09 23.36 5.18
CA GLY A 686 -25.42 22.23 4.30
C GLY A 686 -25.76 22.67 2.87
N THR A 687 -26.32 21.75 2.10
CA THR A 687 -26.75 22.03 0.73
C THR A 687 -28.10 22.71 0.68
N GLU A 688 -28.97 22.44 1.65
CA GLU A 688 -30.32 23.00 1.74
C GLU A 688 -30.38 24.22 2.68
N PRO A 689 -31.26 25.20 2.40
CA PRO A 689 -31.56 26.28 3.34
C PRO A 689 -31.97 25.74 4.72
N GLY A 690 -31.54 26.40 5.79
CA GLY A 690 -31.84 25.99 7.17
C GLY A 690 -30.91 24.91 7.73
N GLN A 691 -30.12 24.22 6.91
CA GLN A 691 -29.07 23.31 7.39
C GLN A 691 -27.88 24.11 7.91
N ILE A 692 -27.97 24.59 9.14
CA ILE A 692 -26.97 25.44 9.78
C ILE A 692 -26.55 24.82 11.11
N ALA A 693 -25.23 24.68 11.30
CA ALA A 693 -24.63 24.39 12.59
C ALA A 693 -23.69 25.53 13.02
N ILE A 694 -23.70 25.90 14.29
CA ILE A 694 -22.80 26.91 14.87
C ILE A 694 -21.83 26.19 15.78
N VAL A 695 -20.54 26.34 15.52
CA VAL A 695 -19.48 25.77 16.36
C VAL A 695 -18.84 26.90 17.13
N VAL A 696 -18.70 26.74 18.45
CA VAL A 696 -18.07 27.72 19.35
C VAL A 696 -17.10 26.99 20.26
N SER A 697 -15.84 27.41 20.28
CA SER A 697 -14.81 26.84 21.14
C SER A 697 -14.24 27.90 22.08
N ASN A 698 -14.21 27.61 23.38
CA ASN A 698 -13.51 28.39 24.40
C ASN A 698 -12.27 27.61 24.85
N PHE A 699 -11.09 28.08 24.46
CA PHE A 699 -9.82 27.42 24.77
C PHE A 699 -9.15 27.97 26.04
N THR A 700 -9.91 28.55 26.97
CA THR A 700 -9.42 28.93 28.30
C THR A 700 -10.24 28.26 29.40
N PRO A 701 -9.67 28.02 30.60
CA PRO A 701 -10.39 27.44 31.73
C PRO A 701 -11.39 28.42 32.39
N VAL A 702 -11.58 29.61 31.81
CA VAL A 702 -12.50 30.62 32.32
C VAL A 702 -13.84 30.50 31.59
N PRO A 703 -14.95 30.12 32.26
CA PRO A 703 -16.28 30.11 31.65
C PRO A 703 -16.72 31.53 31.27
N ARG A 704 -17.56 31.66 30.25
CA ARG A 704 -18.04 32.96 29.74
C ARG A 704 -19.57 33.00 29.76
N GLU A 705 -20.15 33.77 30.66
CA GLU A 705 -21.60 33.97 30.72
C GLU A 705 -22.03 35.14 29.82
N GLY A 706 -23.19 35.01 29.18
CA GLY A 706 -23.75 36.06 28.33
C GLY A 706 -22.89 36.42 27.11
N TYR A 707 -22.03 35.50 26.67
CA TYR A 707 -21.16 35.69 25.51
C TYR A 707 -22.00 35.71 24.23
N ARG A 708 -22.11 36.89 23.61
CA ARG A 708 -23.01 37.08 22.46
C ARG A 708 -22.32 36.68 21.16
N VAL A 709 -22.95 35.80 20.38
CA VAL A 709 -22.47 35.37 19.05
C VAL A 709 -23.53 35.69 18.00
N GLY A 710 -23.15 36.38 16.92
CA GLY A 710 -24.04 36.60 15.78
C GLY A 710 -24.31 35.29 15.03
N VAL A 711 -25.55 35.06 14.59
CA VAL A 711 -25.93 33.84 13.85
C VAL A 711 -26.73 34.17 12.58
N PRO A 712 -26.57 33.39 11.50
CA PRO A 712 -27.05 33.76 10.16
C PRO A 712 -28.57 33.65 9.96
N ALA A 713 -29.28 32.96 10.84
CA ALA A 713 -30.72 32.77 10.73
C ALA A 713 -31.39 32.83 12.10
N ALA A 714 -32.61 33.38 12.14
CA ALA A 714 -33.46 33.37 13.31
C ALA A 714 -34.01 31.96 13.56
N GLY A 715 -34.25 31.61 14.82
CA GLY A 715 -34.88 30.35 15.18
C GLY A 715 -34.39 29.80 16.51
N TRP A 716 -34.67 28.52 16.74
CA TRP A 716 -34.20 27.78 17.92
C TRP A 716 -32.95 26.98 17.56
N TYR A 717 -31.85 27.24 18.25
CA TYR A 717 -30.59 26.51 18.09
C TYR A 717 -30.46 25.51 19.23
N ARG A 718 -30.62 24.22 18.91
CA ARG A 718 -30.41 23.13 19.86
C ARG A 718 -28.93 23.00 20.16
N GLU A 719 -28.54 22.96 21.44
CA GLU A 719 -27.20 22.56 21.86
C GLU A 719 -27.04 21.07 21.57
N ALA A 720 -26.50 20.75 20.40
CA ALA A 720 -26.43 19.38 19.89
C ALA A 720 -25.24 18.61 20.45
N PHE A 721 -24.18 19.31 20.83
CA PHE A 721 -23.02 18.77 21.49
C PHE A 721 -22.40 19.83 22.40
N ASN A 722 -21.93 19.40 23.57
CA ASN A 722 -21.16 20.20 24.51
C ASN A 722 -20.09 19.30 25.15
N SER A 723 -18.81 19.55 24.84
CA SER A 723 -17.70 18.74 25.33
C SER A 723 -17.50 18.81 26.85
N ASP A 724 -18.15 19.77 27.53
CA ASP A 724 -18.11 19.93 28.99
C ASP A 724 -19.28 19.26 29.71
N ALA A 725 -20.15 18.53 29.01
CA ALA A 725 -21.22 17.79 29.66
C ALA A 725 -20.68 16.82 30.74
N GLU A 726 -21.41 16.67 31.85
CA GLU A 726 -21.05 15.77 32.95
C GLU A 726 -20.85 14.32 32.47
N ALA A 727 -21.64 13.89 31.49
CA ALA A 727 -21.55 12.56 30.87
C ALA A 727 -20.16 12.28 30.24
N TYR A 728 -19.42 13.33 29.87
CA TYR A 728 -18.07 13.23 29.33
C TYR A 728 -16.97 13.54 30.36
N GLY A 729 -17.35 13.76 31.63
CA GLY A 729 -16.44 14.17 32.71
C GLY A 729 -16.12 15.67 32.73
N GLY A 730 -16.98 16.51 32.14
CA GLY A 730 -16.87 17.97 32.24
C GLY A 730 -17.59 18.56 33.47
N SER A 731 -17.57 19.89 33.58
CA SER A 731 -18.18 20.65 34.67
C SER A 731 -19.68 20.93 34.49
N ASN A 732 -20.24 20.49 33.37
CA ASN A 732 -21.65 20.60 32.99
C ASN A 732 -22.15 22.04 32.79
N VAL A 733 -21.24 22.96 32.47
CA VAL A 733 -21.59 24.34 32.09
C VAL A 733 -22.14 24.32 30.65
N GLY A 734 -23.28 24.95 30.41
CA GLY A 734 -23.92 24.94 29.09
C GLY A 734 -25.21 25.75 29.04
N ASN A 735 -26.05 25.48 28.03
CA ASN A 735 -27.21 26.32 27.70
C ASN A 735 -28.55 25.58 27.82
N HIS A 736 -28.62 24.61 28.73
CA HIS A 736 -29.86 23.88 29.07
C HIS A 736 -30.63 23.29 27.87
N GLY A 737 -29.90 22.80 26.85
CA GLY A 737 -30.45 22.13 25.67
C GLY A 737 -30.59 23.00 24.42
N GLY A 738 -30.46 24.32 24.52
CA GLY A 738 -30.52 25.21 23.36
C GLY A 738 -31.09 26.58 23.68
N LEU A 739 -31.09 27.47 22.69
CA LEU A 739 -31.47 28.87 22.84
C LEU A 739 -32.21 29.38 21.60
N GLY A 740 -33.16 30.28 21.81
CA GLY A 740 -33.76 31.07 20.75
C GLY A 740 -32.89 32.27 20.40
N THR A 741 -32.94 32.72 19.15
CA THR A 741 -32.23 33.93 18.73
C THR A 741 -32.89 35.22 19.21
N ASP A 742 -32.06 36.21 19.54
CA ASP A 742 -32.48 37.59 19.73
C ASP A 742 -32.29 38.40 18.43
N PRO A 743 -33.20 39.34 18.09
CA PRO A 743 -33.02 40.29 16.99
C PRO A 743 -32.05 41.43 17.36
N THR A 744 -30.91 41.08 17.96
CA THR A 744 -29.84 42.00 18.32
C THR A 744 -28.65 41.77 17.38
N PRO A 745 -28.33 42.72 16.47
CA PRO A 745 -27.22 42.55 15.55
C PRO A 745 -25.88 42.37 16.27
N SER A 746 -25.07 41.43 15.80
CA SER A 746 -23.75 41.11 16.36
C SER A 746 -22.91 40.40 15.31
N HIS A 747 -21.59 40.64 15.29
CA HIS A 747 -20.65 39.94 14.39
C HIS A 747 -21.07 39.92 12.90
N GLY A 748 -21.63 41.03 12.42
CA GLY A 748 -22.12 41.16 11.03
C GLY A 748 -23.44 40.44 10.73
N GLN A 749 -24.05 39.76 11.71
CA GLN A 749 -25.32 39.05 11.57
C GLN A 749 -26.49 39.84 12.18
N ALA A 750 -27.69 39.66 11.63
CA ALA A 750 -28.90 40.33 12.10
C ALA A 750 -29.51 39.70 13.37
N GLN A 751 -29.16 38.44 13.66
CA GLN A 751 -29.62 37.68 14.82
C GLN A 751 -28.42 37.30 15.68
N SER A 752 -28.63 37.04 16.97
CA SER A 752 -27.58 36.55 17.86
C SER A 752 -28.10 35.61 18.94
N LEU A 753 -27.18 34.83 19.52
CA LEU A 753 -27.39 34.02 20.71
C LEU A 753 -26.58 34.60 21.87
N SER A 754 -27.14 34.58 23.08
CA SER A 754 -26.44 34.93 24.32
C SER A 754 -26.01 33.64 25.03
N LEU A 755 -24.79 33.19 24.77
CA LEU A 755 -24.30 31.87 25.18
C LEU A 755 -23.62 31.90 26.55
N THR A 756 -23.74 30.79 27.27
CA THR A 756 -22.84 30.42 28.36
C THR A 756 -21.81 29.45 27.79
N LEU A 757 -20.56 29.89 27.66
CA LEU A 757 -19.46 29.07 27.16
C LEU A 757 -18.80 28.32 28.33
N PRO A 758 -18.69 26.98 28.26
CA PRO A 758 -17.97 26.21 29.27
C PRO A 758 -16.47 26.51 29.29
N PRO A 759 -15.76 26.21 30.39
CA PRO A 759 -14.31 26.28 30.44
C PRO A 759 -13.69 25.15 29.61
N LEU A 760 -12.67 25.45 28.79
CA LEU A 760 -11.98 24.47 27.95
C LEU A 760 -12.97 23.55 27.21
N GLY A 761 -13.90 24.15 26.46
CA GLY A 761 -14.99 23.40 25.85
C GLY A 761 -15.39 23.91 24.48
N THR A 762 -15.83 22.98 23.64
CA THR A 762 -16.45 23.24 22.34
C THR A 762 -17.92 22.81 22.38
N MET A 763 -18.77 23.68 21.86
CA MET A 763 -20.19 23.46 21.70
C MET A 763 -20.56 23.51 20.21
N ILE A 764 -21.50 22.66 19.82
CA ILE A 764 -22.09 22.65 18.47
C ILE A 764 -23.60 22.83 18.62
N PHE A 765 -24.13 23.88 18.03
CA PHE A 765 -25.56 24.15 17.97
C PHE A 765 -26.10 23.86 16.58
N VAL A 766 -27.30 23.30 16.47
CA VAL A 766 -27.97 23.04 15.19
C VAL A 766 -29.30 23.78 15.15
N LEU A 767 -29.54 24.54 14.08
CA LEU A 767 -30.81 25.22 13.87
C LEU A 767 -31.93 24.18 13.73
N GLN A 768 -33.02 24.39 14.48
CA GLN A 768 -34.26 23.64 14.35
C GLN A 768 -35.29 24.49 13.60
N GLY A 769 -35.79 23.98 12.49
CA GLY A 769 -36.74 24.66 11.61
C GLY A 769 -36.85 23.94 10.29
#